data_AF-A0A5D0CSV9-F1
#
_entry.id   AF-A0A5D0CSV9-F1
#
_cell.length_a   1.000
_cell.length_b   1.000
_cell.length_c   1.000
_cell.angle_alpha   90.00
_cell.angle_beta   90.00
_cell.angle_gamma   90.00
#
_symmetry.space_group_name_H-M   'P 1'
#
loop_
_entity.id
_entity.type
_entity.pdbx_description
1 polymer ?
#
loop_
_entity_poly.entity_id
_entity_poly.type
_entity_poly.pdbx_seq_one_letter_code
_entity_poly.pdbx_strand_id
1 'polypeptide(L)'
;MIRSWQRWNDASRKWLWILVIVGIVASLPVIMQRVQTESSANKVEIVFNYRGLLDIASYQANPAAYLDEQLDKLKEAGVNTMAMFESTLDELSKTRRIMVFGAAEAARLTRTVVSPDSNYTYVVFTSPENEEILRPMILETFEKQGVSVAPWKYEDHEGLVLHMGVEEAVLKQLPLDPFAYEMLREKGFNILPRLSDNVPYDQELVDQQLAFYAETGVKRILFDGEAVKGFQENAEKNSLKSFAELLKKHGIGLAAIENLKAPQKGLNQLAYLTDYNVVRLHSLADTEASQDKAVLADRFALATKDRNIRMIYLNASPSKDATKAAITNPINNLVDSLKGPEGAIARMQQNGFEIGQAEAFKIHDASWQKYLKAIVVLGGVAFIALLISYFIAPLTLLTFVLGLIGSAGLYVLQPSLLEKVLALFVAISAPTIATILAIRKVKDIREAHPSLTAGRRLTHAVVLYVKTAVISLAAVPFVIALLNNITYSLVLDQFRGVSLLHLAPILLVAVYVFLYQGSSVWQELRNWMRMPITLVWVVAAGVLAVVAYYYMSRTGNAGTLLPGEAQFRSFLENTFGVRPRNKEFLLAHPLFLAGVFAAFRYRWAIYAMIVAVMGQLSMVDTFAHIHTPAVLSLIRGLLGLGLGLLVGLIAILIWHIIERCWDKWSPRLLKP
;
A
#
# COMPACT_ATOMS: atom_id res chain seq x y z
N MET A 1 13.38 50.72 13.60
CA MET A 1 12.76 49.73 12.69
C MET A 1 13.34 48.32 12.80
N ILE A 2 14.67 48.10 12.77
CA ILE A 2 15.25 46.72 12.78
C ILE A 2 15.06 46.01 14.14
N ARG A 3 15.27 46.70 15.28
CA ARG A 3 15.05 46.12 16.63
C ARG A 3 13.57 45.86 16.95
N SER A 4 12.65 46.66 16.43
CA SER A 4 11.22 46.41 16.57
C SER A 4 10.81 45.18 15.76
N TRP A 5 11.33 45.03 14.53
CA TRP A 5 11.04 43.88 13.67
C TRP A 5 11.52 42.54 14.24
N GLN A 6 12.66 42.52 14.93
CA GLN A 6 13.14 41.33 15.65
C GLN A 6 12.22 40.96 16.85
N ARG A 7 11.79 41.94 17.65
CA ARG A 7 10.84 41.70 18.76
C ARG A 7 9.49 41.16 18.27
N TRP A 8 8.98 41.67 17.15
CA TRP A 8 7.76 41.17 16.51
C TRP A 8 7.93 39.74 15.98
N ASN A 9 9.11 39.36 15.49
CA ASN A 9 9.39 37.98 15.05
C ASN A 9 9.55 36.99 16.19
N ASP A 10 10.10 37.39 17.33
CA ASP A 10 10.18 36.50 18.49
C ASP A 10 8.81 36.32 19.16
N ALA A 11 7.98 37.37 19.16
CA ALA A 11 6.58 37.28 19.57
C ALA A 11 5.74 36.44 18.59
N SER A 12 5.98 36.54 17.28
CA SER A 12 5.22 35.80 16.27
C SER A 12 5.41 34.29 16.39
N ARG A 13 6.59 33.80 16.79
CA ARG A 13 6.81 32.36 17.07
C ARG A 13 5.83 31.81 18.10
N LYS A 14 5.54 32.56 19.18
CA LYS A 14 4.59 32.13 20.22
C LYS A 14 3.18 32.01 19.64
N TRP A 15 2.77 32.98 18.84
CA TRP A 15 1.49 32.96 18.14
C TRP A 15 1.38 31.81 17.14
N LEU A 16 2.43 31.53 16.37
CA LEU A 16 2.44 30.41 15.45
C LEU A 16 2.31 29.06 16.17
N TRP A 17 2.95 28.89 17.33
CA TRP A 17 2.74 27.69 18.15
C TRP A 17 1.30 27.56 18.66
N ILE A 18 0.64 28.67 19.01
CA ILE A 18 -0.78 28.67 19.36
C ILE A 18 -1.62 28.22 18.16
N LEU A 19 -1.34 28.72 16.95
CA LEU A 19 -2.03 28.28 15.73
C LEU A 19 -1.81 26.79 15.44
N VAL A 20 -0.60 26.27 15.70
CA VAL A 20 -0.34 24.82 15.60
C VAL A 20 -1.22 24.04 16.58
N ILE A 21 -1.32 24.48 17.84
CA ILE A 21 -2.19 23.81 18.84
C ILE A 21 -3.66 23.87 18.42
N VAL A 22 -4.14 25.02 17.94
CA VAL A 22 -5.51 25.17 17.43
C VAL A 22 -5.75 24.23 16.24
N GLY A 23 -4.78 24.10 15.33
CA GLY A 23 -4.84 23.15 14.22
C GLY A 23 -4.90 21.68 14.69
N ILE A 24 -4.15 21.32 15.73
CA ILE A 24 -4.21 19.98 16.34
C ILE A 24 -5.61 19.73 16.91
N VAL A 25 -6.16 20.66 17.69
CA VAL A 25 -7.50 20.50 18.27
C VAL A 25 -8.57 20.36 17.17
N ALA A 26 -8.47 21.18 16.11
CA ALA A 26 -9.37 21.11 14.96
C ALA A 26 -9.26 19.79 14.17
N SER A 27 -8.12 19.11 14.23
CA SER A 27 -7.92 17.83 13.55
C SER A 27 -8.57 16.63 14.28
N LEU A 28 -8.82 16.73 15.60
CA LEU A 28 -9.33 15.60 16.39
C LEU A 28 -10.67 15.03 15.89
N PRO A 29 -11.69 15.86 15.57
CA PRO A 29 -12.96 15.33 15.05
C PRO A 29 -12.79 14.62 13.69
N VAL A 30 -11.89 15.13 12.85
CA VAL A 30 -11.58 14.54 11.53
C VAL A 30 -10.90 13.16 11.70
N ILE A 31 -10.00 13.03 12.67
CA ILE A 31 -9.35 11.76 13.02
C ILE A 31 -10.39 10.75 13.52
N MET A 32 -11.35 11.17 14.34
CA MET A 32 -12.43 10.28 14.82
C MET A 32 -13.28 9.73 13.66
N GLN A 33 -13.66 10.57 12.71
CA GLN A 33 -14.37 10.13 11.50
C GLN A 33 -13.56 9.13 10.68
N ARG A 34 -12.24 9.34 10.59
CA ARG A 34 -11.35 8.40 9.92
C ARG A 34 -11.35 7.04 10.61
N VAL A 35 -11.19 7.01 11.93
CA VAL A 35 -11.19 5.77 12.70
C VAL A 35 -12.52 5.03 12.57
N GLN A 36 -13.64 5.76 12.60
CA GLN A 36 -14.98 5.20 12.35
C GLN A 36 -15.06 4.57 10.94
N THR A 37 -14.61 5.30 9.92
CA THR A 37 -14.58 4.81 8.53
C THR A 37 -13.73 3.54 8.39
N GLU A 38 -12.51 3.53 8.95
CA GLU A 38 -11.59 2.38 8.92
C GLU A 38 -12.17 1.15 9.64
N SER A 39 -12.96 1.36 10.70
CA SER A 39 -13.60 0.29 11.49
C SER A 39 -14.93 -0.21 10.91
N SER A 40 -15.48 0.44 9.89
CA SER A 40 -16.84 0.19 9.40
C SER A 40 -17.03 -1.12 8.63
N ALA A 41 -15.95 -1.75 8.17
CA ALA A 41 -15.97 -3.04 7.48
C ALA A 41 -14.95 -4.00 8.09
N ASN A 42 -15.43 -5.14 8.59
CA ASN A 42 -14.65 -6.18 9.27
C ASN A 42 -14.73 -7.55 8.57
N LYS A 43 -15.49 -7.67 7.48
CA LYS A 43 -15.59 -8.92 6.71
C LYS A 43 -14.45 -9.03 5.70
N VAL A 44 -13.80 -10.20 5.68
CA VAL A 44 -12.74 -10.55 4.74
C VAL A 44 -13.23 -11.67 3.84
N GLU A 45 -13.08 -11.46 2.54
CA GLU A 45 -13.45 -12.38 1.49
C GLU A 45 -12.19 -13.02 0.89
N ILE A 46 -12.23 -14.34 0.70
CA ILE A 46 -11.14 -15.10 0.11
C ILE A 46 -11.63 -15.61 -1.24
N VAL A 47 -11.01 -15.07 -2.28
CA VAL A 47 -11.38 -15.29 -3.67
C VAL A 47 -10.34 -16.19 -4.32
N PHE A 48 -10.78 -17.23 -5.02
CA PHE A 48 -9.90 -18.06 -5.83
C PHE A 48 -10.16 -17.84 -7.32
N ASN A 49 -9.09 -17.83 -8.12
CA ASN A 49 -9.18 -17.73 -9.57
C ASN A 49 -9.68 -19.04 -10.20
N TYR A 50 -10.93 -19.06 -10.68
CA TYR A 50 -11.52 -20.25 -11.29
C TYR A 50 -10.81 -20.69 -12.58
N ARG A 51 -10.39 -19.75 -13.43
CA ARG A 51 -9.63 -20.05 -14.66
C ARG A 51 -8.33 -20.79 -14.34
N GLY A 52 -7.61 -20.36 -13.30
CA GLY A 52 -6.40 -21.06 -12.84
C GLY A 52 -6.68 -22.49 -12.35
N LEU A 53 -7.83 -22.71 -11.71
CA LEU A 53 -8.25 -24.06 -11.31
C LEU A 53 -8.53 -24.96 -12.52
N LEU A 54 -9.21 -24.43 -13.55
CA LEU A 54 -9.46 -25.13 -14.81
C LEU A 54 -8.16 -25.52 -15.52
N ASP A 55 -7.20 -24.59 -15.57
CA ASP A 55 -5.88 -24.84 -16.15
C ASP A 55 -5.18 -25.99 -15.42
N ILE A 56 -5.19 -26.01 -14.09
CA ILE A 56 -4.61 -27.09 -13.29
C ILE A 56 -5.33 -28.42 -13.53
N ALA A 57 -6.67 -28.40 -13.58
CA ALA A 57 -7.50 -29.58 -13.79
C ALA A 57 -7.27 -30.20 -15.17
N SER A 58 -7.03 -29.39 -16.20
CA SER A 58 -6.80 -29.86 -17.58
C SER A 58 -5.60 -30.81 -17.74
N TYR A 59 -4.62 -30.74 -16.83
CA TYR A 59 -3.44 -31.62 -16.82
C TYR A 59 -3.63 -32.91 -16.01
N GLN A 60 -4.77 -33.09 -15.35
CA GLN A 60 -5.07 -34.27 -14.54
C GLN A 60 -5.69 -35.38 -15.38
N ALA A 61 -5.53 -36.63 -14.94
CA ALA A 61 -6.08 -37.79 -15.64
C ALA A 61 -7.62 -37.76 -15.74
N ASN A 62 -8.29 -37.25 -14.70
CA ASN A 62 -9.73 -37.00 -14.70
C ASN A 62 -9.99 -35.53 -14.31
N PRO A 63 -10.03 -34.61 -15.29
CA PRO A 63 -10.17 -33.17 -15.04
C PRO A 63 -11.44 -32.79 -14.26
N ALA A 64 -12.59 -33.39 -14.62
CA ALA A 64 -13.87 -33.05 -14.00
C ALA A 64 -13.94 -33.49 -12.54
N ALA A 65 -13.53 -34.74 -12.24
CA ALA A 65 -13.50 -35.22 -10.86
C ALA A 65 -12.47 -34.46 -10.00
N TYR A 66 -11.31 -34.12 -10.57
CA TYR A 66 -10.31 -33.32 -9.86
C TYR A 66 -10.84 -31.91 -9.57
N LEU A 67 -11.47 -31.26 -10.54
CA LEU A 67 -12.09 -29.94 -10.36
C LEU A 67 -13.08 -29.97 -9.19
N ASP A 68 -13.99 -30.95 -9.19
CA ASP A 68 -15.00 -31.15 -8.15
C ASP A 68 -14.37 -31.30 -6.76
N GLU A 69 -13.39 -32.19 -6.62
CA GLU A 69 -12.64 -32.43 -5.37
C GLU A 69 -11.92 -31.17 -4.88
N GLN A 70 -11.27 -30.42 -5.77
CA GLN A 70 -10.55 -29.21 -5.37
C GLN A 70 -11.50 -28.08 -4.98
N LEU A 71 -12.67 -27.97 -5.62
CA LEU A 71 -13.69 -27.00 -5.21
C LEU A 71 -14.13 -27.28 -3.77
N ASP A 72 -14.37 -28.54 -3.41
CA ASP A 72 -14.75 -28.91 -2.04
C ASP A 72 -13.63 -28.59 -1.04
N LYS A 73 -12.37 -28.93 -1.38
CA LYS A 73 -11.21 -28.60 -0.54
C LYS A 73 -11.05 -27.10 -0.31
N LEU A 74 -11.23 -26.29 -1.36
CA LEU A 74 -11.15 -24.83 -1.27
C LEU A 74 -12.29 -24.28 -0.40
N LYS A 75 -13.51 -24.81 -0.57
CA LYS A 75 -14.68 -24.41 0.23
C LYS A 75 -14.46 -24.69 1.71
N GLU A 76 -14.01 -25.89 2.05
CA GLU A 76 -13.63 -26.27 3.42
C GLU A 76 -12.46 -25.46 3.97
N ALA A 77 -11.56 -24.98 3.09
CA ALA A 77 -10.45 -24.11 3.46
C ALA A 77 -10.88 -22.67 3.79
N GLY A 78 -12.16 -22.34 3.61
CA GLY A 78 -12.70 -21.00 3.86
C GLY A 78 -12.64 -20.08 2.65
N VAL A 79 -12.32 -20.58 1.46
CA VAL A 79 -12.56 -19.84 0.21
C VAL A 79 -14.06 -19.73 0.00
N ASN A 80 -14.57 -18.51 -0.03
CA ASN A 80 -16.01 -18.24 -0.12
C ASN A 80 -16.45 -17.77 -1.50
N THR A 81 -15.51 -17.31 -2.33
CA THR A 81 -15.82 -16.69 -3.62
C THR A 81 -14.92 -17.21 -4.73
N MET A 82 -15.50 -17.36 -5.92
CA MET A 82 -14.78 -17.71 -7.15
C MET A 82 -14.79 -16.54 -8.11
N ALA A 83 -13.61 -16.16 -8.58
CA ALA A 83 -13.48 -15.17 -9.64
C ALA A 83 -13.70 -15.84 -11.00
N MET A 84 -14.75 -15.39 -11.70
CA MET A 84 -15.11 -15.88 -13.02
C MET A 84 -14.85 -14.79 -14.05
N PHE A 85 -14.20 -15.16 -15.15
CA PHE A 85 -13.94 -14.26 -16.27
C PHE A 85 -15.07 -14.38 -17.29
N GLU A 86 -15.20 -13.37 -18.16
CA GLU A 86 -15.85 -13.55 -19.46
C GLU A 86 -15.22 -14.80 -20.13
N SER A 87 -16.07 -15.76 -20.49
CA SER A 87 -15.66 -17.10 -20.92
C SER A 87 -14.97 -17.04 -22.28
N THR A 88 -14.32 -18.13 -22.68
CA THR A 88 -13.70 -18.26 -24.00
C THR A 88 -13.93 -19.65 -24.56
N LEU A 89 -13.74 -19.82 -25.87
CA LEU A 89 -13.76 -21.15 -26.49
C LEU A 89 -12.70 -22.08 -25.86
N ASP A 90 -11.57 -21.54 -25.41
CA ASP A 90 -10.54 -22.31 -24.70
C ASP A 90 -11.04 -22.85 -23.35
N GLU A 91 -11.73 -22.04 -22.54
CA GLU A 91 -12.32 -22.49 -21.28
C GLU A 91 -13.41 -23.56 -21.50
N LEU A 92 -14.29 -23.35 -22.48
CA LEU A 92 -15.34 -24.32 -22.83
C LEU A 92 -14.74 -25.63 -23.37
N SER A 93 -13.61 -25.57 -24.06
CA SER A 93 -12.86 -26.73 -24.54
C SER A 93 -12.17 -27.48 -23.40
N LYS A 94 -11.51 -26.78 -22.47
CA LYS A 94 -10.86 -27.35 -21.29
C LYS A 94 -11.86 -28.06 -20.36
N THR A 95 -13.07 -27.53 -20.26
CA THR A 95 -14.19 -28.14 -19.52
C THR A 95 -14.91 -29.25 -20.30
N ARG A 96 -14.44 -29.58 -21.51
CA ARG A 96 -14.99 -30.65 -22.38
C ARG A 96 -16.45 -30.43 -22.79
N ARG A 97 -16.93 -29.19 -22.80
CA ARG A 97 -18.29 -28.86 -23.29
C ARG A 97 -18.35 -28.69 -24.80
N ILE A 98 -17.24 -28.24 -25.36
CA ILE A 98 -17.03 -28.16 -26.79
C ILE A 98 -15.69 -28.78 -27.17
N MET A 99 -15.55 -29.13 -28.45
CA MET A 99 -14.27 -29.40 -29.09
C MET A 99 -14.01 -28.30 -30.11
N VAL A 100 -12.78 -27.81 -30.17
CA VAL A 100 -12.37 -26.77 -31.11
C VAL A 100 -11.28 -27.34 -32.01
N PHE A 101 -11.46 -27.20 -33.32
CA PHE A 101 -10.54 -27.69 -34.33
C PHE A 101 -10.14 -26.60 -35.32
N GLY A 102 -8.89 -26.63 -35.75
CA GLY A 102 -8.45 -25.86 -36.91
C GLY A 102 -8.84 -26.51 -38.24
N ALA A 103 -8.73 -25.77 -39.34
CA ALA A 103 -9.04 -26.29 -40.68
C ALA A 103 -8.30 -27.59 -41.03
N ALA A 104 -7.02 -27.71 -40.66
CA ALA A 104 -6.24 -28.93 -40.88
C ALA A 104 -6.75 -30.13 -40.07
N GLU A 105 -7.23 -29.91 -38.86
CA GLU A 105 -7.78 -30.95 -37.99
C GLU A 105 -9.16 -31.38 -38.46
N ALA A 106 -10.04 -30.43 -38.77
CA ALA A 106 -11.35 -30.69 -39.33
C ALA A 106 -11.27 -31.47 -40.66
N ALA A 107 -10.30 -31.13 -41.52
CA ALA A 107 -10.06 -31.85 -42.77
C ALA A 107 -9.62 -33.30 -42.51
N ARG A 108 -8.73 -33.52 -41.52
CA ARG A 108 -8.31 -34.87 -41.11
C ARG A 108 -9.48 -35.69 -40.56
N LEU A 109 -10.32 -35.09 -39.72
CA LEU A 109 -11.49 -35.74 -39.12
C LEU A 109 -12.54 -36.14 -40.18
N THR A 110 -12.80 -35.25 -41.13
CA THR A 110 -13.78 -35.46 -42.21
C THR A 110 -13.22 -36.22 -43.42
N ARG A 111 -11.93 -36.56 -43.42
CA ARG A 111 -11.20 -37.17 -44.54
C ARG A 111 -11.28 -36.34 -45.83
N THR A 112 -11.22 -35.03 -45.69
CA THR A 112 -11.22 -34.05 -46.79
C THR A 112 -9.87 -33.37 -46.93
N VAL A 113 -9.68 -32.57 -47.99
CA VAL A 113 -8.46 -31.79 -48.21
C VAL A 113 -8.64 -30.40 -47.61
N VAL A 114 -7.58 -29.88 -46.99
CA VAL A 114 -7.56 -28.50 -46.49
C VAL A 114 -7.70 -27.54 -47.67
N SER A 115 -8.72 -26.68 -47.63
CA SER A 115 -8.88 -25.64 -48.64
C SER A 115 -7.73 -24.63 -48.51
N PRO A 116 -7.04 -24.26 -49.62
CA PRO A 116 -6.03 -23.21 -49.60
C PRO A 116 -6.58 -21.85 -49.15
N ASP A 117 -7.89 -21.64 -49.30
CA ASP A 117 -8.55 -20.34 -49.12
C ASP A 117 -9.25 -20.19 -47.75
N SER A 118 -9.23 -21.22 -46.89
CA SER A 118 -9.91 -21.16 -45.59
C SER A 118 -9.05 -21.60 -44.41
N ASN A 119 -8.92 -20.68 -43.45
CA ASN A 119 -8.34 -20.93 -42.13
C ASN A 119 -9.42 -20.68 -41.07
N TYR A 120 -10.45 -21.54 -41.07
CA TYR A 120 -11.62 -21.41 -40.20
C TYR A 120 -11.49 -22.26 -38.94
N THR A 121 -12.28 -21.88 -37.94
CA THR A 121 -12.38 -22.57 -36.66
C THR A 121 -13.66 -23.40 -36.64
N TYR A 122 -13.54 -24.66 -36.24
CA TYR A 122 -14.65 -25.60 -36.20
C TYR A 122 -14.93 -25.95 -34.75
N VAL A 123 -16.17 -25.74 -34.31
CA VAL A 123 -16.63 -26.01 -32.94
C VAL A 123 -17.63 -27.15 -32.98
N VAL A 124 -17.48 -28.15 -32.12
CA VAL A 124 -18.42 -29.27 -31.96
C VAL A 124 -18.91 -29.31 -30.52
N PHE A 125 -20.23 -29.44 -30.32
CA PHE A 125 -20.80 -29.59 -28.98
C PHE A 125 -20.69 -31.05 -28.54
N THR A 126 -20.26 -31.29 -27.29
CA THR A 126 -20.04 -32.66 -26.81
C THR A 126 -21.30 -33.36 -26.30
N SER A 127 -22.40 -32.62 -26.14
CA SER A 127 -23.73 -33.16 -25.80
C SER A 127 -24.85 -32.27 -26.36
N PRO A 128 -26.08 -32.81 -26.52
CA PRO A 128 -27.25 -32.01 -26.91
C PRO A 128 -27.57 -30.87 -25.92
N GLU A 129 -27.34 -31.10 -24.63
CA GLU A 129 -27.53 -30.08 -23.59
C GLU A 129 -26.52 -28.92 -23.75
N ASN A 130 -25.26 -29.25 -24.03
CA ASN A 130 -24.23 -28.24 -24.31
C ASN A 130 -24.57 -27.43 -25.56
N GLU A 131 -25.14 -28.07 -26.58
CA GLU A 131 -25.61 -27.38 -27.78
C GLU A 131 -26.73 -26.39 -27.48
N GLU A 132 -27.78 -26.83 -26.78
CA GLU A 132 -28.96 -25.99 -26.48
C GLU A 132 -28.57 -24.68 -25.77
N ILE A 133 -27.65 -24.78 -24.81
CA ILE A 133 -27.24 -23.64 -23.98
C ILE A 133 -26.13 -22.80 -24.65
N LEU A 134 -25.12 -23.44 -25.26
CA LEU A 134 -23.93 -22.71 -25.75
C LEU A 134 -24.08 -22.24 -27.20
N ARG A 135 -24.89 -22.90 -28.04
CA ARG A 135 -25.05 -22.50 -29.45
C ARG A 135 -25.56 -21.06 -29.59
N PRO A 136 -26.63 -20.60 -28.89
CA PRO A 136 -27.11 -19.22 -29.02
C PRO A 136 -26.05 -18.20 -28.57
N MET A 137 -25.37 -18.50 -27.45
CA MET A 137 -24.31 -17.67 -26.88
C MET A 137 -23.13 -17.46 -27.84
N ILE A 138 -22.67 -18.54 -28.48
CA ILE A 138 -21.57 -18.49 -29.45
C ILE A 138 -22.02 -17.75 -30.71
N LEU A 139 -23.18 -18.10 -31.28
CA LEU A 139 -23.72 -17.45 -32.47
C LEU A 139 -23.82 -15.93 -32.28
N GLU A 140 -24.52 -15.49 -31.24
CA GLU A 140 -24.75 -14.07 -30.96
C GLU A 140 -23.43 -13.32 -30.78
N THR A 141 -22.46 -13.90 -30.08
CA THR A 141 -21.19 -13.22 -29.79
C THR A 141 -20.36 -13.03 -31.05
N PHE A 142 -20.22 -14.06 -31.89
CA PHE A 142 -19.39 -13.99 -33.09
C PHE A 142 -20.05 -13.17 -34.20
N GLU A 143 -21.37 -13.30 -34.40
CA GLU A 143 -22.11 -12.51 -35.38
C GLU A 143 -22.10 -11.01 -35.06
N LYS A 144 -22.29 -10.62 -33.79
CA LYS A 144 -22.17 -9.21 -33.36
C LYS A 144 -20.79 -8.63 -33.60
N GLN A 145 -19.76 -9.46 -33.63
CA GLN A 145 -18.38 -9.06 -33.93
C GLN A 145 -18.06 -9.11 -35.43
N GLY A 146 -19.05 -9.34 -36.29
CA GLY A 146 -18.90 -9.38 -37.74
C GLY A 146 -18.27 -10.67 -38.27
N VAL A 147 -18.21 -11.73 -37.47
CA VAL A 147 -17.71 -13.05 -37.89
C VAL A 147 -18.89 -13.87 -38.42
N SER A 148 -18.76 -14.34 -39.66
CA SER A 148 -19.76 -15.25 -40.23
C SER A 148 -19.68 -16.62 -39.55
N VAL A 149 -20.83 -17.10 -39.09
CA VAL A 149 -20.97 -18.43 -38.48
C VAL A 149 -21.89 -19.28 -39.35
N ALA A 150 -21.46 -20.51 -39.64
CA ALA A 150 -22.23 -21.48 -40.41
C ALA A 150 -22.47 -22.75 -39.58
N PRO A 151 -23.61 -23.45 -39.75
CA PRO A 151 -23.81 -24.75 -39.12
C PRO A 151 -22.79 -25.77 -39.67
N TRP A 152 -22.30 -26.61 -38.77
CA TRP A 152 -21.44 -27.75 -39.10
C TRP A 152 -21.97 -29.00 -38.42
N LYS A 153 -21.58 -30.17 -38.93
CA LYS A 153 -21.90 -31.44 -38.30
C LYS A 153 -20.70 -32.36 -38.38
N TYR A 154 -20.38 -33.00 -37.26
CA TYR A 154 -19.34 -34.01 -37.18
C TYR A 154 -19.95 -35.27 -36.56
N GLU A 155 -20.09 -36.32 -37.40
CA GLU A 155 -20.79 -37.55 -37.04
C GLU A 155 -22.20 -37.26 -36.52
N ASP A 156 -22.53 -37.71 -35.31
CA ASP A 156 -23.83 -37.47 -34.66
C ASP A 156 -23.86 -36.19 -33.82
N HIS A 157 -22.77 -35.41 -33.80
CA HIS A 157 -22.65 -34.17 -33.02
C HIS A 157 -22.84 -32.95 -33.91
N GLU A 158 -23.64 -32.03 -33.43
CA GLU A 158 -23.85 -30.74 -34.04
C GLU A 158 -22.68 -29.79 -33.74
N GLY A 159 -22.44 -28.83 -34.64
CA GLY A 159 -21.33 -27.91 -34.54
C GLY A 159 -21.53 -26.61 -35.32
N LEU A 160 -20.49 -25.78 -35.28
CA LEU A 160 -20.44 -24.47 -35.94
C LEU A 160 -19.09 -24.30 -36.65
N VAL A 161 -19.09 -23.62 -37.79
CA VAL A 161 -17.88 -23.09 -38.43
C VAL A 161 -17.84 -21.59 -38.19
N LEU A 162 -16.79 -21.10 -37.54
CA LEU A 162 -16.50 -19.68 -37.38
C LEU A 162 -15.51 -19.28 -38.47
N HIS A 163 -15.86 -18.29 -39.29
CA HIS A 163 -15.04 -17.83 -40.41
C HIS A 163 -13.86 -16.96 -39.94
N MET A 164 -13.05 -17.50 -39.04
CA MET A 164 -11.86 -16.87 -38.46
C MET A 164 -10.86 -17.93 -37.97
N GLY A 165 -9.60 -17.54 -37.83
CA GLY A 165 -8.54 -18.44 -37.36
C GLY A 165 -8.68 -18.78 -35.88
N VAL A 166 -8.23 -20.00 -35.50
CA VAL A 166 -8.38 -20.54 -34.14
C VAL A 166 -7.76 -19.64 -33.09
N GLU A 167 -6.55 -19.13 -33.34
CA GLU A 167 -5.82 -18.25 -32.41
C GLU A 167 -6.58 -16.96 -32.09
N GLU A 168 -7.33 -16.40 -33.06
CA GLU A 168 -8.18 -15.24 -32.80
C GLU A 168 -9.51 -15.65 -32.16
N ALA A 169 -10.08 -16.78 -32.58
CA ALA A 169 -11.37 -17.27 -32.08
C ALA A 169 -11.35 -17.54 -30.58
N VAL A 170 -10.27 -18.15 -30.08
CA VAL A 170 -10.12 -18.48 -28.65
C VAL A 170 -9.87 -17.24 -27.77
N LEU A 171 -9.45 -16.11 -28.36
CA LEU A 171 -9.29 -14.84 -27.65
C LEU A 171 -10.60 -14.04 -27.57
N LYS A 172 -11.62 -14.40 -28.36
CA LYS A 172 -12.93 -13.76 -28.28
C LYS A 172 -13.61 -14.12 -26.97
N GLN A 173 -14.04 -13.08 -26.26
CA GLN A 173 -14.74 -13.22 -25.00
C GLN A 173 -16.21 -13.51 -25.26
N LEU A 174 -16.69 -14.54 -24.61
CA LEU A 174 -18.09 -14.93 -24.51
C LEU A 174 -18.65 -14.41 -23.17
N PRO A 175 -19.98 -14.37 -23.01
CA PRO A 175 -20.61 -14.20 -21.69
C PRO A 175 -20.08 -15.22 -20.64
N LEU A 176 -20.49 -15.08 -19.37
CA LEU A 176 -20.11 -16.09 -18.37
C LEU A 176 -20.63 -17.47 -18.77
N ASP A 177 -19.82 -18.49 -18.53
CA ASP A 177 -20.19 -19.89 -18.72
C ASP A 177 -21.33 -20.29 -17.75
N PRO A 178 -22.56 -20.53 -18.25
CA PRO A 178 -23.73 -20.78 -17.40
C PRO A 178 -23.57 -22.04 -16.54
N PHE A 179 -22.97 -23.09 -17.09
CA PHE A 179 -22.76 -24.35 -16.37
C PHE A 179 -21.78 -24.19 -15.22
N ALA A 180 -20.65 -23.49 -15.43
CA ALA A 180 -19.72 -23.22 -14.33
C ALA A 180 -20.35 -22.30 -13.30
N TYR A 181 -21.16 -21.33 -13.73
CA TYR A 181 -21.87 -20.44 -12.83
C TYR A 181 -22.78 -21.22 -11.88
N GLU A 182 -23.65 -22.06 -12.41
CA GLU A 182 -24.57 -22.89 -11.62
C GLU A 182 -23.82 -23.85 -10.69
N MET A 183 -22.84 -24.60 -11.21
CA MET A 183 -22.02 -25.53 -10.42
C MET A 183 -21.36 -24.83 -9.21
N LEU A 184 -20.78 -23.65 -9.41
CA LEU A 184 -20.13 -22.91 -8.34
C LEU A 184 -21.14 -22.40 -7.30
N ARG A 185 -22.34 -22.00 -7.74
CA ARG A 185 -23.43 -21.58 -6.84
C ARG A 185 -23.98 -22.75 -6.04
N GLU A 186 -24.16 -23.92 -6.64
CA GLU A 186 -24.59 -25.15 -5.96
C GLU A 186 -23.59 -25.59 -4.88
N LYS A 187 -22.29 -25.45 -5.15
CA LYS A 187 -21.23 -25.64 -4.14
C LYS A 187 -21.14 -24.51 -3.11
N GLY A 188 -22.05 -23.54 -3.16
CA GLY A 188 -22.19 -22.46 -2.20
C GLY A 188 -21.17 -21.34 -2.33
N PHE A 189 -20.45 -21.22 -3.45
CA PHE A 189 -19.57 -20.09 -3.71
C PHE A 189 -20.34 -18.83 -4.08
N ASN A 190 -19.82 -17.68 -3.69
CA ASN A 190 -20.18 -16.43 -4.33
C ASN A 190 -19.38 -16.27 -5.62
N ILE A 191 -19.88 -15.46 -6.54
CA ILE A 191 -19.19 -15.18 -7.79
C ILE A 191 -18.67 -13.74 -7.77
N LEU A 192 -17.42 -13.57 -8.16
CA LEU A 192 -16.80 -12.27 -8.46
C LEU A 192 -16.58 -12.21 -9.99
N PRO A 193 -17.52 -11.61 -10.75
CA PRO A 193 -17.34 -11.47 -12.19
C PRO A 193 -16.16 -10.56 -12.51
N ARG A 194 -15.36 -10.97 -13.49
CA ARG A 194 -14.28 -10.20 -14.06
C ARG A 194 -14.67 -9.70 -15.45
N LEU A 195 -14.83 -8.39 -15.55
CA LEU A 195 -15.26 -7.71 -16.76
C LEU A 195 -14.07 -7.06 -17.45
N SER A 196 -13.99 -7.21 -18.76
CA SER A 196 -12.98 -6.52 -19.56
C SER A 196 -13.54 -5.33 -20.32
N ASP A 197 -12.65 -4.58 -20.95
CA ASP A 197 -12.93 -3.45 -21.84
C ASP A 197 -12.63 -3.79 -23.31
N ASN A 198 -12.55 -5.09 -23.66
CA ASN A 198 -12.15 -5.54 -25.01
C ASN A 198 -13.33 -5.69 -25.98
N VAL A 199 -14.56 -5.52 -25.50
CA VAL A 199 -15.80 -5.59 -26.29
C VAL A 199 -16.44 -4.21 -26.31
N PRO A 200 -16.96 -3.74 -27.46
CA PRO A 200 -17.61 -2.45 -27.55
C PRO A 200 -18.69 -2.24 -26.48
N TYR A 201 -18.70 -1.06 -25.87
CA TYR A 201 -19.67 -0.77 -24.80
C TYR A 201 -21.10 -0.64 -25.34
N ASP A 202 -21.97 -1.55 -24.90
CA ASP A 202 -23.41 -1.54 -25.11
C ASP A 202 -24.12 -1.41 -23.75
N GLN A 203 -24.90 -0.35 -23.58
CA GLN A 203 -25.54 -0.02 -22.32
C GLN A 203 -26.68 -1.00 -21.97
N GLU A 204 -27.46 -1.47 -22.95
CA GLU A 204 -28.59 -2.36 -22.69
C GLU A 204 -28.10 -3.75 -22.29
N LEU A 205 -27.10 -4.26 -23.00
CA LEU A 205 -26.48 -5.54 -22.70
C LEU A 205 -25.80 -5.54 -21.33
N VAL A 206 -25.13 -4.43 -20.99
CA VAL A 206 -24.52 -4.27 -19.66
C VAL A 206 -25.58 -4.16 -18.56
N ASP A 207 -26.72 -3.49 -18.79
CA ASP A 207 -27.82 -3.44 -17.82
C ASP A 207 -28.40 -4.83 -17.56
N GLN A 208 -28.61 -5.63 -18.61
CA GLN A 208 -29.07 -7.03 -18.49
C GLN A 208 -28.05 -7.90 -17.76
N GLN A 209 -26.76 -7.77 -18.08
CA GLN A 209 -25.68 -8.50 -17.42
C GLN A 209 -25.61 -8.15 -15.93
N LEU A 210 -25.70 -6.87 -15.57
CA LEU A 210 -25.68 -6.42 -14.18
C LEU A 210 -26.95 -6.80 -13.42
N ALA A 211 -28.12 -6.81 -14.08
CA ALA A 211 -29.36 -7.30 -13.49
C ALA A 211 -29.24 -8.78 -13.10
N PHE A 212 -28.76 -9.62 -14.03
CA PHE A 212 -28.49 -11.03 -13.75
C PHE A 212 -27.53 -11.20 -12.56
N TYR A 213 -26.45 -10.41 -12.50
CA TYR A 213 -25.52 -10.43 -11.37
C TYR A 213 -26.19 -10.03 -10.05
N ALA A 214 -27.00 -8.98 -10.04
CA ALA A 214 -27.69 -8.53 -8.84
C ALA A 214 -28.69 -9.57 -8.31
N GLU A 215 -29.50 -10.15 -9.20
CA GLU A 215 -30.50 -11.18 -8.87
C GLU A 215 -29.86 -12.45 -8.30
N THR A 216 -28.67 -12.79 -8.79
CA THR A 216 -27.93 -13.97 -8.36
C THR A 216 -27.01 -13.72 -7.16
N GLY A 217 -27.03 -12.52 -6.60
CA GLY A 217 -26.37 -12.18 -5.34
C GLY A 217 -24.93 -11.69 -5.46
N VAL A 218 -24.47 -11.35 -6.67
CA VAL A 218 -23.19 -10.69 -6.88
C VAL A 218 -23.23 -9.29 -6.26
N LYS A 219 -22.27 -8.98 -5.40
CA LYS A 219 -22.15 -7.67 -4.76
C LYS A 219 -21.03 -6.82 -5.32
N ARG A 220 -20.08 -7.45 -6.04
CA ARG A 220 -18.85 -6.82 -6.52
C ARG A 220 -18.44 -7.35 -7.87
N ILE A 221 -17.78 -6.48 -8.63
CA ILE A 221 -17.09 -6.83 -9.87
C ILE A 221 -15.62 -6.45 -9.77
N LEU A 222 -14.81 -7.17 -10.54
CA LEU A 222 -13.39 -6.90 -10.74
C LEU A 222 -13.16 -6.64 -12.23
N PHE A 223 -12.16 -5.83 -12.57
CA PHE A 223 -11.82 -5.59 -13.98
C PHE A 223 -10.67 -6.49 -14.44
N ASP A 224 -10.73 -6.89 -15.70
CA ASP A 224 -9.67 -7.62 -16.38
C ASP A 224 -8.97 -6.73 -17.41
N GLY A 225 -7.64 -6.77 -17.43
CA GLY A 225 -6.80 -5.91 -18.27
C GLY A 225 -6.45 -4.53 -17.66
N GLU A 226 -6.03 -3.61 -18.53
CA GLU A 226 -5.49 -2.30 -18.15
C GLU A 226 -6.54 -1.22 -17.88
N ALA A 227 -7.81 -1.45 -18.25
CA ALA A 227 -8.88 -0.46 -18.21
C ALA A 227 -10.16 -1.05 -17.62
N VAL A 228 -11.03 -0.19 -17.10
CA VAL A 228 -12.39 -0.58 -16.68
C VAL A 228 -13.33 -0.65 -17.88
N LYS A 229 -14.39 -1.45 -17.79
CA LYS A 229 -15.39 -1.58 -18.87
C LYS A 229 -16.01 -0.22 -19.22
N GLY A 230 -16.10 0.07 -20.52
CA GLY A 230 -16.56 1.33 -21.07
C GLY A 230 -15.51 2.45 -21.05
N PHE A 231 -14.23 2.17 -20.84
CA PHE A 231 -13.19 3.21 -20.83
C PHE A 231 -12.83 3.66 -22.26
N GLN A 232 -12.69 2.73 -23.20
CA GLN A 232 -12.32 3.03 -24.60
C GLN A 232 -13.24 4.06 -25.25
N GLU A 233 -14.56 3.93 -25.11
CA GLU A 233 -15.55 4.84 -25.72
C GLU A 233 -15.90 6.04 -24.84
N ASN A 234 -15.28 6.18 -23.67
CA ASN A 234 -15.68 7.21 -22.71
C ASN A 234 -15.49 8.64 -23.26
N ALA A 235 -14.45 8.85 -24.08
CA ALA A 235 -14.17 10.15 -24.68
C ALA A 235 -15.32 10.65 -25.57
N GLU A 236 -16.06 9.74 -26.20
CA GLU A 236 -17.13 10.06 -27.15
C GLU A 236 -18.53 9.91 -26.52
N LYS A 237 -18.74 8.85 -25.73
CA LYS A 237 -20.06 8.41 -25.26
C LYS A 237 -20.32 8.67 -23.77
N ASN A 238 -19.33 9.17 -23.02
CA ASN A 238 -19.40 9.24 -21.54
C ASN A 238 -19.84 7.91 -20.89
N SER A 239 -19.41 6.78 -21.46
CA SER A 239 -19.79 5.42 -21.06
C SER A 239 -19.46 5.09 -19.59
N LEU A 240 -18.45 5.71 -18.99
CA LEU A 240 -18.17 5.51 -17.56
C LEU A 240 -19.28 6.07 -16.66
N LYS A 241 -19.96 7.14 -17.08
CA LYS A 241 -21.05 7.72 -16.31
C LYS A 241 -22.28 6.82 -16.36
N SER A 242 -22.66 6.35 -17.55
CA SER A 242 -23.78 5.42 -17.69
C SER A 242 -23.48 4.10 -16.96
N PHE A 243 -22.25 3.57 -17.07
CA PHE A 243 -21.86 2.38 -16.33
C PHE A 243 -21.93 2.57 -14.82
N ALA A 244 -21.48 3.71 -14.29
CA ALA A 244 -21.61 4.03 -12.87
C ALA A 244 -23.07 4.10 -12.39
N GLU A 245 -23.96 4.66 -13.21
CA GLU A 245 -25.40 4.72 -12.92
C GLU A 245 -26.01 3.32 -12.86
N LEU A 246 -25.64 2.43 -13.79
CA LEU A 246 -26.07 1.03 -13.77
C LEU A 246 -25.55 0.27 -12.54
N LEU A 247 -24.28 0.46 -12.17
CA LEU A 247 -23.71 -0.14 -10.95
C LEU A 247 -24.47 0.30 -9.68
N LYS A 248 -24.84 1.59 -9.60
CA LYS A 248 -25.63 2.11 -8.48
C LYS A 248 -27.07 1.57 -8.50
N LYS A 249 -27.71 1.52 -9.67
CA LYS A 249 -29.05 0.95 -9.87
C LYS A 249 -29.13 -0.48 -9.32
N HIS A 250 -28.11 -1.29 -9.60
CA HIS A 250 -28.04 -2.70 -9.22
C HIS A 250 -27.35 -2.96 -7.86
N GLY A 251 -26.84 -1.92 -7.20
CA GLY A 251 -26.17 -2.04 -5.91
C GLY A 251 -24.85 -2.83 -5.95
N ILE A 252 -24.15 -2.83 -7.09
CA ILE A 252 -22.91 -3.56 -7.31
C ILE A 252 -21.71 -2.61 -7.11
N GLY A 253 -20.78 -3.00 -6.23
CA GLY A 253 -19.55 -2.26 -5.98
C GLY A 253 -18.36 -2.74 -6.80
N LEU A 254 -17.21 -2.12 -6.59
CA LEU A 254 -15.97 -2.42 -7.30
C LEU A 254 -14.93 -3.10 -6.39
N ALA A 255 -14.06 -3.91 -6.98
CA ALA A 255 -12.83 -4.39 -6.37
C ALA A 255 -11.62 -3.73 -7.04
N ALA A 256 -10.72 -3.14 -6.24
CA ALA A 256 -9.50 -2.49 -6.70
C ALA A 256 -8.27 -3.31 -6.29
N ILE A 257 -7.50 -3.77 -7.27
CA ILE A 257 -6.26 -4.52 -7.05
C ILE A 257 -5.17 -3.58 -6.53
N GLU A 258 -4.56 -3.90 -5.39
CA GLU A 258 -3.43 -3.12 -4.89
C GLU A 258 -2.11 -3.48 -5.59
N ASN A 259 -1.12 -2.58 -5.50
CA ASN A 259 0.25 -2.78 -6.01
C ASN A 259 0.37 -3.08 -7.51
N LEU A 260 -0.61 -2.68 -8.33
CA LEU A 260 -0.44 -2.68 -9.77
C LEU A 260 0.67 -1.69 -10.18
N LYS A 261 1.49 -2.06 -11.17
CA LYS A 261 2.55 -1.20 -11.73
C LYS A 261 1.97 0.13 -12.24
N ALA A 262 0.78 0.07 -12.83
CA ALA A 262 0.00 1.21 -13.26
C ALA A 262 -1.45 1.04 -12.77
N PRO A 263 -2.11 2.12 -12.30
CA PRO A 263 -3.54 2.07 -12.00
C PRO A 263 -4.36 1.69 -13.24
N GLN A 264 -5.44 0.94 -13.05
CA GLN A 264 -6.38 0.65 -14.14
C GLN A 264 -7.04 1.94 -14.63
N LYS A 265 -7.00 2.15 -15.95
CA LYS A 265 -7.54 3.35 -16.60
C LYS A 265 -9.05 3.43 -16.34
N GLY A 266 -9.53 4.61 -15.96
CA GLY A 266 -10.94 4.87 -15.64
C GLY A 266 -11.40 4.47 -14.23
N LEU A 267 -10.64 3.64 -13.49
CA LEU A 267 -11.06 3.15 -12.17
C LEU A 267 -11.29 4.28 -11.16
N ASN A 268 -10.43 5.29 -11.12
CA ASN A 268 -10.57 6.42 -10.20
C ASN A 268 -11.84 7.24 -10.47
N GLN A 269 -12.18 7.45 -11.75
CA GLN A 269 -13.40 8.16 -12.14
C GLN A 269 -14.64 7.33 -11.80
N LEU A 270 -14.61 6.03 -12.07
CA LEU A 270 -15.71 5.12 -11.77
C LEU A 270 -15.93 5.00 -10.25
N ALA A 271 -14.86 4.92 -9.46
CA ALA A 271 -14.91 4.92 -8.00
C ALA A 271 -15.55 6.21 -7.46
N TYR A 272 -15.24 7.37 -8.03
CA TYR A 272 -15.87 8.64 -7.65
C TYR A 272 -17.37 8.65 -7.97
N LEU A 273 -17.76 8.20 -9.16
CA LEU A 273 -19.16 8.19 -9.60
C LEU A 273 -20.06 7.17 -8.86
N THR A 274 -19.43 6.17 -8.24
CA THR A 274 -20.07 5.11 -7.43
C THR A 274 -19.95 5.36 -5.92
N ASP A 275 -19.70 6.61 -5.52
CA ASP A 275 -19.60 7.04 -4.12
C ASP A 275 -18.58 6.24 -3.30
N TYR A 276 -17.49 5.84 -3.97
CA TYR A 276 -16.42 4.99 -3.46
C TYR A 276 -16.88 3.67 -2.84
N ASN A 277 -17.94 3.06 -3.39
CA ASN A 277 -18.30 1.66 -3.12
C ASN A 277 -17.24 0.69 -3.68
N VAL A 278 -16.04 0.73 -3.10
CA VAL A 278 -14.84 0.02 -3.55
C VAL A 278 -14.25 -0.76 -2.38
N VAL A 279 -13.82 -1.99 -2.65
CA VAL A 279 -13.04 -2.81 -1.73
C VAL A 279 -11.65 -3.02 -2.31
N ARG A 280 -10.63 -2.95 -1.44
CA ARG A 280 -9.27 -3.28 -1.83
C ARG A 280 -9.02 -4.78 -1.81
N LEU A 281 -8.32 -5.22 -2.84
CA LEU A 281 -8.01 -6.61 -3.11
C LEU A 281 -6.50 -6.83 -3.18
N HIS A 282 -5.99 -7.75 -2.37
CA HIS A 282 -4.60 -8.23 -2.44
C HIS A 282 -4.51 -9.44 -3.36
N SER A 283 -3.83 -9.30 -4.50
CA SER A 283 -3.62 -10.39 -5.44
C SER A 283 -2.30 -11.11 -5.13
N LEU A 284 -2.38 -12.41 -4.88
CA LEU A 284 -1.23 -13.32 -4.86
C LEU A 284 -0.91 -13.73 -6.29
N ALA A 285 0.31 -13.49 -6.76
CA ALA A 285 0.74 -13.92 -8.09
C ALA A 285 1.04 -15.43 -8.13
N ASP A 286 0.90 -16.06 -9.30
CA ASP A 286 1.14 -17.50 -9.49
C ASP A 286 2.54 -17.94 -9.05
N THR A 287 3.55 -17.12 -9.33
CA THR A 287 4.94 -17.39 -8.96
C THR A 287 5.18 -17.36 -7.45
N GLU A 288 4.30 -16.70 -6.70
CA GLU A 288 4.40 -16.56 -5.25
C GLU A 288 3.57 -17.62 -4.52
N ALA A 289 2.63 -18.28 -5.19
CA ALA A 289 1.76 -19.31 -4.59
C ALA A 289 2.52 -20.55 -4.09
N SER A 290 3.76 -20.75 -4.54
CA SER A 290 4.64 -21.84 -4.10
C SER A 290 5.55 -21.46 -2.92
N GLN A 291 5.43 -20.25 -2.37
CA GLN A 291 6.16 -19.84 -1.17
C GLN A 291 5.74 -20.68 0.05
N ASP A 292 6.58 -20.70 1.07
CA ASP A 292 6.30 -21.43 2.31
C ASP A 292 4.94 -21.04 2.92
N LYS A 293 4.16 -22.04 3.35
CA LYS A 293 2.80 -21.84 3.87
C LYS A 293 2.73 -20.88 5.05
N ALA A 294 3.75 -20.83 5.92
CA ALA A 294 3.77 -19.90 7.06
C ALA A 294 4.00 -18.47 6.59
N VAL A 295 4.80 -18.27 5.54
CA VAL A 295 5.01 -16.96 4.90
C VAL A 295 3.72 -16.47 4.24
N LEU A 296 2.99 -17.36 3.55
CA LEU A 296 1.70 -17.02 2.95
C LEU A 296 0.64 -16.70 4.02
N ALA A 297 0.54 -17.50 5.08
CA ALA A 297 -0.37 -17.26 6.19
C ALA A 297 -0.11 -15.89 6.86
N ASP A 298 1.16 -15.57 7.13
CA ASP A 298 1.58 -14.27 7.66
C ASP A 298 1.22 -13.13 6.72
N ARG A 299 1.52 -13.28 5.42
CA ARG A 299 1.23 -12.28 4.40
C ARG A 299 -0.26 -11.95 4.31
N PHE A 300 -1.13 -12.96 4.34
CA PHE A 300 -2.58 -12.79 4.27
C PHE A 300 -3.13 -12.11 5.52
N ALA A 301 -2.72 -12.56 6.71
CA ALA A 301 -3.14 -11.93 7.97
C ALA A 301 -2.66 -10.47 8.08
N LEU A 302 -1.43 -10.19 7.64
CA LEU A 302 -0.90 -8.82 7.59
C LEU A 302 -1.61 -7.96 6.53
N ALA A 303 -2.01 -8.52 5.39
CA ALA A 303 -2.76 -7.77 4.39
C ALA A 303 -4.07 -7.19 4.96
N THR A 304 -4.82 -7.99 5.72
CA THR A 304 -6.10 -7.57 6.29
C THR A 304 -5.94 -6.60 7.45
N LYS A 305 -5.02 -6.92 8.38
CA LYS A 305 -4.74 -6.13 9.59
C LYS A 305 -4.00 -4.82 9.30
N ASP A 306 -2.90 -4.88 8.54
CA ASP A 306 -1.99 -3.74 8.37
C ASP A 306 -2.38 -2.85 7.21
N ARG A 307 -3.05 -3.39 6.20
CA ARG A 307 -3.31 -2.67 4.94
C ARG A 307 -4.79 -2.49 4.64
N ASN A 308 -5.66 -2.84 5.59
CA ASN A 308 -7.11 -2.74 5.46
C ASN A 308 -7.66 -3.45 4.20
N ILE A 309 -7.02 -4.55 3.80
CA ILE A 309 -7.51 -5.39 2.71
C ILE A 309 -8.75 -6.16 3.19
N ARG A 310 -9.77 -6.22 2.33
CA ARG A 310 -11.00 -6.99 2.60
C ARG A 310 -11.22 -8.10 1.58
N MET A 311 -10.46 -8.14 0.49
CA MET A 311 -10.44 -9.26 -0.46
C MET A 311 -9.04 -9.81 -0.64
N ILE A 312 -8.86 -11.11 -0.46
CA ILE A 312 -7.61 -11.81 -0.79
C ILE A 312 -7.87 -12.65 -2.02
N TYR A 313 -7.12 -12.40 -3.09
CA TYR A 313 -7.29 -13.06 -4.37
C TYR A 313 -6.12 -14.02 -4.60
N LEU A 314 -6.45 -15.30 -4.76
CA LEU A 314 -5.50 -16.39 -4.91
C LEU A 314 -5.41 -16.80 -6.38
N ASN A 315 -4.25 -16.61 -6.97
CA ASN A 315 -3.92 -17.23 -8.25
C ASN A 315 -3.15 -18.53 -8.03
N ALA A 316 -3.41 -19.49 -8.91
CA ALA A 316 -2.69 -20.73 -8.98
C ALA A 316 -2.62 -21.17 -10.45
N SER A 317 -1.45 -21.63 -10.86
CA SER A 317 -1.21 -22.14 -12.21
C SER A 317 -0.41 -23.44 -12.14
N PRO A 318 -0.56 -24.34 -13.13
CA PRO A 318 0.25 -25.55 -13.21
C PRO A 318 1.71 -25.20 -13.50
N SER A 319 2.65 -25.90 -12.87
CA SER A 319 4.08 -25.72 -13.06
C SER A 319 4.77 -27.03 -13.42
N LYS A 320 5.65 -26.99 -14.43
CA LYS A 320 6.46 -28.14 -14.83
C LYS A 320 7.65 -28.28 -13.89
N ASP A 321 7.68 -29.35 -13.11
CA ASP A 321 8.79 -29.69 -12.22
C ASP A 321 9.66 -30.77 -12.89
N ALA A 322 10.77 -30.34 -13.48
CA ALA A 322 11.71 -31.25 -14.13
C ALA A 322 12.37 -32.22 -13.15
N THR A 323 12.51 -31.85 -11.87
CA THR A 323 13.13 -32.71 -10.85
C THR A 323 12.21 -33.85 -10.43
N LYS A 324 10.90 -33.59 -10.41
CA LYS A 324 9.87 -34.61 -10.12
C LYS A 324 9.34 -35.30 -11.38
N ALA A 325 9.78 -34.87 -12.56
CA ALA A 325 9.24 -35.28 -13.85
C ALA A 325 7.70 -35.22 -13.90
N ALA A 326 7.12 -34.19 -13.26
CA ALA A 326 5.69 -34.08 -13.04
C ALA A 326 5.20 -32.64 -13.18
N ILE A 327 3.91 -32.49 -13.48
CA ILE A 327 3.22 -31.20 -13.39
C ILE A 327 2.71 -31.06 -11.96
N THR A 328 3.19 -30.03 -11.27
CA THR A 328 2.84 -29.71 -9.89
C THR A 328 1.93 -28.48 -9.85
N ASN A 329 1.22 -28.30 -8.74
CA ASN A 329 0.39 -27.12 -8.52
C ASN A 329 0.39 -26.70 -7.04
N PRO A 330 0.14 -25.41 -6.74
CA PRO A 330 0.23 -24.89 -5.38
C PRO A 330 -1.07 -25.01 -4.58
N ILE A 331 -2.13 -25.67 -5.06
CA ILE A 331 -3.46 -25.65 -4.40
C ILE A 331 -3.37 -26.15 -2.95
N ASN A 332 -2.73 -27.30 -2.72
CA ASN A 332 -2.56 -27.85 -1.38
C ASN A 332 -1.78 -26.89 -0.47
N ASN A 333 -0.75 -26.22 -0.98
CA ASN A 333 0.02 -25.24 -0.23
C ASN A 333 -0.83 -24.01 0.16
N LEU A 334 -1.69 -23.55 -0.76
CA LEU A 334 -2.64 -22.48 -0.48
C LEU A 334 -3.65 -22.91 0.58
N VAL A 335 -4.26 -24.08 0.45
CA VAL A 335 -5.21 -24.64 1.43
C VAL A 335 -4.56 -24.76 2.82
N ASP A 336 -3.34 -25.28 2.90
CA ASP A 336 -2.59 -25.42 4.15
C ASP A 336 -2.18 -24.07 4.76
N SER A 337 -2.00 -23.03 3.94
CA SER A 337 -1.74 -21.67 4.44
C SER A 337 -2.99 -20.98 5.01
N LEU A 338 -4.18 -21.41 4.60
CA LEU A 338 -5.46 -20.89 5.10
C LEU A 338 -5.94 -21.63 6.35
N LYS A 339 -5.84 -22.97 6.35
CA LYS A 339 -6.32 -23.87 7.42
C LYS A 339 -5.36 -23.95 8.61
N GLY A 340 -5.89 -24.40 9.75
CA GLY A 340 -5.12 -24.70 10.96
C GLY A 340 -4.99 -23.53 11.95
N PRO A 341 -4.47 -23.78 13.17
CA PRO A 341 -4.37 -22.76 14.23
C PRO A 341 -3.40 -21.64 13.87
N GLU A 342 -2.38 -21.94 13.06
CA GLU A 342 -1.41 -20.98 12.53
C GLU A 342 -1.77 -20.48 11.12
N GLY A 343 -2.92 -20.90 10.58
CA GLY A 343 -3.40 -20.52 9.27
C GLY A 343 -3.88 -19.07 9.21
N ALA A 344 -3.98 -18.53 8.00
CA ALA A 344 -4.39 -17.16 7.75
C ALA A 344 -5.76 -16.83 8.37
N ILE A 345 -6.73 -17.75 8.29
CA ILE A 345 -8.11 -17.51 8.75
C ILE A 345 -8.18 -17.39 10.26
N ALA A 346 -7.55 -18.31 10.99
CA ALA A 346 -7.51 -18.27 12.45
C ALA A 346 -6.86 -16.96 12.94
N ARG A 347 -5.77 -16.54 12.31
CA ARG A 347 -5.10 -15.26 12.60
C ARG A 347 -5.98 -14.06 12.28
N MET A 348 -6.74 -14.07 11.18
CA MET A 348 -7.69 -12.99 10.86
C MET A 348 -8.80 -12.89 11.91
N GLN A 349 -9.36 -14.03 12.33
CA GLN A 349 -10.39 -14.09 13.36
C GLN A 349 -9.88 -13.60 14.72
N GLN A 350 -8.67 -13.97 15.11
CA GLN A 350 -8.02 -13.44 16.33
C GLN A 350 -7.82 -11.92 16.28
N ASN A 351 -7.67 -11.33 15.09
CA ASN A 351 -7.59 -9.88 14.90
C ASN A 351 -8.97 -9.20 14.81
N GLY A 352 -10.08 -9.92 15.02
CA GLY A 352 -11.44 -9.38 15.01
C GLY A 352 -12.11 -9.31 13.64
N PHE A 353 -11.57 -9.99 12.63
CA PHE A 353 -12.19 -10.08 11.30
C PHE A 353 -13.07 -11.33 11.16
N GLU A 354 -14.14 -11.21 10.39
CA GLU A 354 -15.03 -12.32 10.06
C GLU A 354 -14.83 -12.74 8.60
N ILE A 355 -14.89 -14.03 8.29
CA ILE A 355 -14.83 -14.50 6.90
C ILE A 355 -16.22 -14.38 6.28
N GLY A 356 -16.35 -13.60 5.20
CA GLY A 356 -17.64 -13.29 4.57
C GLY A 356 -17.46 -12.47 3.30
N GLN A 357 -18.56 -12.09 2.64
CA GLN A 357 -18.50 -11.16 1.51
C GLN A 357 -17.98 -9.79 1.98
N ALA A 358 -17.05 -9.22 1.23
CA ALA A 358 -16.39 -7.98 1.58
C ALA A 358 -17.31 -6.77 1.35
N GLU A 359 -17.32 -5.87 2.32
CA GLU A 359 -18.12 -4.63 2.27
C GLU A 359 -17.20 -3.41 2.13
N ALA A 360 -17.69 -2.37 1.45
CA ALA A 360 -16.97 -1.12 1.31
C ALA A 360 -17.07 -0.35 2.62
N PHE A 361 -16.06 0.48 2.90
CA PHE A 361 -16.11 1.34 4.06
C PHE A 361 -17.29 2.31 3.96
N LYS A 362 -18.00 2.50 5.06
CA LYS A 362 -19.03 3.53 5.18
C LYS A 362 -18.32 4.86 5.41
N ILE A 363 -18.39 5.73 4.41
CA ILE A 363 -17.73 7.03 4.44
C ILE A 363 -18.49 7.95 5.39
N HIS A 364 -17.82 8.35 6.47
CA HIS A 364 -18.35 9.36 7.38
C HIS A 364 -17.77 10.73 7.00
N ASP A 365 -18.43 11.43 6.07
CA ASP A 365 -18.12 12.83 5.74
C ASP A 365 -19.20 13.74 6.33
N ALA A 366 -18.80 14.88 6.91
CA ALA A 366 -19.72 15.84 7.48
C ALA A 366 -19.41 17.25 6.98
N SER A 367 -20.45 18.06 6.73
CA SER A 367 -20.30 19.39 6.13
C SER A 367 -19.36 20.33 6.91
N TRP A 368 -19.24 20.15 8.23
CA TRP A 368 -18.34 20.94 9.10
C TRP A 368 -16.86 20.60 8.92
N GLN A 369 -16.53 19.45 8.32
CA GLN A 369 -15.16 18.99 8.08
C GLN A 369 -14.38 19.98 7.21
N LYS A 370 -15.05 20.67 6.28
CA LYS A 370 -14.43 21.70 5.42
C LYS A 370 -13.86 22.86 6.22
N TYR A 371 -14.59 23.35 7.21
CA TYR A 371 -14.15 24.45 8.07
C TYR A 371 -13.02 24.02 9.01
N LEU A 372 -13.11 22.81 9.58
CA LEU A 372 -12.02 22.26 10.39
C LEU A 372 -10.75 22.04 9.56
N LYS A 373 -10.87 21.53 8.34
CA LYS A 373 -9.73 21.40 7.41
C LYS A 373 -9.09 22.75 7.12
N ALA A 374 -9.85 23.83 6.98
CA ALA A 374 -9.29 25.17 6.79
C ALA A 374 -8.43 25.61 8.01
N ILE A 375 -8.88 25.32 9.23
CA ILE A 375 -8.12 25.58 10.46
C ILE A 375 -6.86 24.70 10.52
N VAL A 376 -6.96 23.43 10.09
CA VAL A 376 -5.81 22.52 9.97
C VAL A 376 -4.80 23.06 8.95
N VAL A 377 -5.25 23.63 7.82
CA VAL A 377 -4.37 24.27 6.83
C VAL A 377 -3.65 25.45 7.45
N LEU A 378 -4.36 26.33 8.16
CA LEU A 378 -3.78 27.47 8.86
C LEU A 378 -2.69 27.03 9.86
N GLY A 379 -2.98 26.01 10.68
CA GLY A 379 -2.01 25.45 11.63
C GLY A 379 -0.82 24.78 10.93
N GLY A 380 -1.05 24.09 9.81
CA GLY A 380 0.01 23.48 9.01
C GLY A 380 0.97 24.51 8.41
N VAL A 381 0.44 25.59 7.84
CA VAL A 381 1.24 26.73 7.34
C VAL A 381 2.01 27.39 8.47
N ALA A 382 1.40 27.55 9.65
CA ALA A 382 2.08 28.06 10.83
C ALA A 382 3.26 27.16 11.26
N PHE A 383 3.10 25.84 11.16
CA PHE A 383 4.14 24.88 11.51
C PHE A 383 5.35 24.97 10.55
N ILE A 384 5.10 25.17 9.26
CA ILE A 384 6.13 25.35 8.24
C ILE A 384 6.85 26.70 8.43
N ALA A 385 6.11 27.77 8.71
CA ALA A 385 6.70 29.07 9.03
C ALA A 385 7.57 29.00 10.29
N LEU A 386 7.17 28.22 11.29
CA LEU A 386 7.99 27.95 12.48
C LEU A 386 9.31 27.28 12.12
N LEU A 387 9.32 26.27 11.25
CA LEU A 387 10.55 25.63 10.79
C LEU A 387 11.51 26.68 10.21
N ILE A 388 11.01 27.50 9.27
CA ILE A 388 11.84 28.52 8.61
C ILE A 388 12.35 29.55 9.61
N SER A 389 11.56 29.91 10.62
CA SER A 389 11.98 30.83 11.68
C SER A 389 13.23 30.36 12.44
N TYR A 390 13.49 29.06 12.53
CA TYR A 390 14.67 28.52 13.21
C TYR A 390 15.96 28.68 12.39
N PHE A 391 15.85 28.81 11.07
CA PHE A 391 16.97 29.07 10.16
C PHE A 391 17.10 30.56 9.82
N ILE A 392 16.00 31.24 9.52
CA ILE A 392 15.97 32.62 9.03
C ILE A 392 14.85 33.39 9.74
N ALA A 393 15.14 33.85 10.96
CA ALA A 393 14.16 34.53 11.81
C ALA A 393 13.42 35.71 11.13
N PRO A 394 14.08 36.61 10.35
CA PRO A 394 13.41 37.74 9.69
C PRO A 394 12.28 37.36 8.74
N LEU A 395 12.37 36.18 8.11
CA LEU A 395 11.43 35.74 7.06
C LEU A 395 10.15 35.10 7.61
N THR A 396 10.03 34.90 8.92
CA THR A 396 8.93 34.13 9.53
C THR A 396 7.54 34.61 9.09
N LEU A 397 7.22 35.90 9.27
CA LEU A 397 5.92 36.46 8.88
C LEU A 397 5.71 36.46 7.37
N LEU A 398 6.77 36.72 6.58
CA LEU A 398 6.70 36.68 5.12
C LEU A 398 6.35 35.26 4.64
N THR A 399 7.02 34.24 5.18
CA THR A 399 6.77 32.84 4.83
C THR A 399 5.40 32.36 5.25
N PHE A 400 4.88 32.87 6.38
CA PHE A 400 3.51 32.59 6.80
C PHE A 400 2.48 33.18 5.84
N VAL A 401 2.62 34.47 5.48
CA VAL A 401 1.71 35.13 4.54
C VAL A 401 1.79 34.50 3.14
N LEU A 402 3.00 34.27 2.63
CA LEU A 402 3.20 33.59 1.35
C LEU A 402 2.65 32.16 1.38
N GLY A 403 2.80 31.45 2.50
CA GLY A 403 2.25 30.12 2.69
C GLY A 403 0.72 30.11 2.66
N LEU A 404 0.05 31.13 3.24
CA LEU A 404 -1.41 31.27 3.16
C LEU A 404 -1.88 31.58 1.74
N ILE A 405 -1.21 32.52 1.04
CA ILE A 405 -1.53 32.87 -0.35
C ILE A 405 -1.33 31.64 -1.25
N GLY A 406 -0.20 30.95 -1.10
CA GLY A 406 0.11 29.73 -1.84
C GLY A 406 -0.92 28.63 -1.57
N SER A 407 -1.33 28.45 -0.30
CA SER A 407 -2.35 27.48 0.08
C SER A 407 -3.72 27.83 -0.52
N ALA A 408 -4.11 29.11 -0.52
CA ALA A 408 -5.35 29.56 -1.14
C ALA A 408 -5.33 29.35 -2.67
N GLY A 409 -4.22 29.66 -3.34
CA GLY A 409 -4.05 29.41 -4.77
C GLY A 409 -4.11 27.92 -5.13
N LEU A 410 -3.39 27.08 -4.37
CA LEU A 410 -3.43 25.62 -4.54
C LEU A 410 -4.81 25.03 -4.23
N TYR A 411 -5.55 25.58 -3.26
CA TYR A 411 -6.91 25.14 -2.96
C TYR A 411 -7.86 25.35 -4.16
N VAL A 412 -7.71 26.46 -4.89
CA VAL A 412 -8.53 26.75 -6.08
C VAL A 412 -8.08 25.93 -7.29
N LEU A 413 -6.77 25.77 -7.48
CA LEU A 413 -6.20 25.10 -8.66
C LEU A 413 -6.22 23.57 -8.56
N GLN A 414 -5.70 23.02 -7.45
CA GLN A 414 -5.53 21.58 -7.24
C GLN A 414 -5.63 21.22 -5.74
N PRO A 415 -6.85 21.04 -5.19
CA PRO A 415 -7.06 20.74 -3.76
C PRO A 415 -6.30 19.51 -3.26
N SER A 416 -6.22 18.44 -4.07
CA SER A 416 -5.49 17.22 -3.70
C SER A 416 -3.98 17.45 -3.60
N LEU A 417 -3.42 18.34 -4.43
CA LEU A 417 -2.01 18.70 -4.35
C LEU A 417 -1.72 19.50 -3.08
N LEU A 418 -2.62 20.41 -2.68
CA LEU A 418 -2.51 21.14 -1.42
C LEU A 418 -2.37 20.20 -0.22
N GLU A 419 -3.29 19.22 -0.11
CA GLU A 419 -3.31 18.26 1.00
C GLU A 419 -1.98 17.51 1.10
N LYS A 420 -1.48 16.99 -0.03
CA LYS A 420 -0.20 16.25 -0.09
C LYS A 420 1.00 17.12 0.26
N VAL A 421 1.09 18.31 -0.35
CA VAL A 421 2.22 19.22 -0.16
C VAL A 421 2.27 19.70 1.29
N LEU A 422 1.13 20.10 1.86
CA LEU A 422 1.08 20.58 3.23
C LEU A 422 1.37 19.46 4.23
N ALA A 423 0.81 18.26 4.03
CA ALA A 423 1.10 17.12 4.89
C ALA A 423 2.59 16.74 4.86
N LEU A 424 3.22 16.75 3.67
CA LEU A 424 4.64 16.51 3.50
C LEU A 424 5.49 17.53 4.26
N PHE A 425 5.24 18.82 4.07
CA PHE A 425 6.04 19.86 4.72
C PHE A 425 5.82 19.92 6.23
N VAL A 426 4.60 19.66 6.72
CA VAL A 426 4.33 19.54 8.17
C VAL A 426 5.07 18.32 8.75
N ALA A 427 5.03 17.18 8.05
CA ALA A 427 5.73 15.97 8.46
C ALA A 427 7.25 16.12 8.46
N ILE A 428 7.82 16.99 7.62
CA ILE A 428 9.24 17.36 7.66
C ILE A 428 9.51 18.36 8.79
N SER A 429 8.61 19.33 9.01
CA SER A 429 8.81 20.43 9.95
C SER A 429 8.89 19.97 11.39
N ALA A 430 7.94 19.17 11.86
CA ALA A 430 7.88 18.75 13.26
C ALA A 430 9.15 18.00 13.76
N PRO A 431 9.61 16.90 13.12
CA PRO A 431 10.81 16.19 13.58
C PRO A 431 12.08 17.03 13.46
N THR A 432 12.15 17.93 12.47
CA THR A 432 13.28 18.86 12.30
C THR A 432 13.31 19.89 13.42
N ILE A 433 12.17 20.54 13.70
CA ILE A 433 12.02 21.51 14.80
C ILE A 433 12.32 20.84 16.14
N ALA A 434 11.76 19.65 16.39
CA ALA A 434 11.99 18.88 17.61
C ALA A 434 13.49 18.64 17.85
N THR A 435 14.21 18.20 16.81
CA THR A 435 15.65 17.91 16.90
C THR A 435 16.48 19.17 17.06
N ILE A 436 16.14 20.26 16.36
CA ILE A 436 16.82 21.56 16.53
C ILE A 436 16.64 22.09 17.95
N LEU A 437 15.43 22.01 18.51
CA LEU A 437 15.16 22.41 19.89
C LEU A 437 15.94 21.55 20.89
N ALA A 438 16.09 20.25 20.63
CA ALA A 438 16.96 19.38 21.42
C ALA A 438 18.42 19.83 21.38
N ILE A 439 18.97 20.06 20.18
CA ILE A 439 20.34 20.54 19.98
C ILE A 439 20.58 21.86 20.73
N ARG A 440 19.66 22.83 20.61
CA ARG A 440 19.73 24.10 21.35
C ARG A 440 19.75 23.88 22.85
N LYS A 441 18.84 23.05 23.36
CA LYS A 441 18.74 22.81 24.81
C LYS A 441 19.97 22.11 25.38
N VAL A 442 20.58 21.18 24.62
CA VAL A 442 21.85 20.55 24.99
C VAL A 442 22.96 21.60 25.11
N LYS A 443 23.05 22.52 24.14
CA LYS A 443 24.03 23.62 24.17
C LYS A 443 23.82 24.52 25.39
N ASP A 444 22.60 24.99 25.62
CA ASP A 444 22.27 25.88 26.75
C ASP A 444 22.62 25.25 28.10
N ILE A 445 22.26 23.97 28.29
CA ILE A 445 22.54 23.24 29.53
C ILE A 445 24.05 23.03 29.72
N ARG A 446 24.77 22.69 28.66
CA ARG A 446 26.23 22.49 28.71
C ARG A 446 26.97 23.79 29.04
N GLU A 447 26.50 24.92 28.51
CA GLU A 447 27.08 26.25 28.78
C GLU A 447 26.76 26.73 30.21
N ALA A 448 25.54 26.48 30.70
CA ALA A 448 25.14 26.82 32.07
C ALA A 448 25.78 25.91 33.14
N HIS A 449 25.99 24.62 32.81
CA HIS A 449 26.45 23.60 33.74
C HIS A 449 27.52 22.69 33.10
N PRO A 450 28.79 23.13 33.07
CA PRO A 450 29.87 22.38 32.41
C PRO A 450 30.23 21.05 33.08
N SER A 451 29.87 20.82 34.35
CA SER A 451 30.19 19.62 35.13
C SER A 451 28.95 18.88 35.65
N LEU A 452 28.07 18.44 34.74
CA LEU A 452 26.89 17.66 35.11
C LEU A 452 27.24 16.23 35.56
N THR A 453 26.64 15.80 36.66
CA THR A 453 26.71 14.40 37.10
C THR A 453 26.03 13.47 36.08
N ALA A 454 26.49 12.22 36.00
CA ALA A 454 25.95 11.23 35.07
C ALA A 454 24.43 11.01 35.25
N GLY A 455 23.94 11.01 36.49
CA GLY A 455 22.51 10.93 36.78
C GLY A 455 21.71 12.10 36.18
N ARG A 456 22.19 13.33 36.32
CA ARG A 456 21.53 14.52 35.73
C ARG A 456 21.59 14.52 34.20
N ARG A 457 22.72 14.09 33.60
CA ARG A 457 22.84 13.89 32.15
C ARG A 457 21.80 12.90 31.63
N LEU A 458 21.61 11.78 32.35
CA LEU A 458 20.60 10.77 32.02
C LEU A 458 19.19 11.34 32.09
N THR A 459 18.82 12.01 33.19
CA THR A 459 17.49 12.62 33.35
C THR A 459 17.21 13.63 32.23
N HIS A 460 18.18 14.50 31.91
CA HIS A 460 18.02 15.45 30.82
C HIS A 460 17.90 14.75 29.45
N ALA A 461 18.65 13.69 29.19
CA ALA A 461 18.55 12.93 27.94
C ALA A 461 17.16 12.30 27.77
N VAL A 462 16.62 11.67 28.82
CA VAL A 462 15.28 11.07 28.81
C VAL A 462 14.18 12.14 28.64
N VAL A 463 14.27 13.24 29.38
CA VAL A 463 13.30 14.35 29.25
C VAL A 463 13.34 14.95 27.84
N LEU A 464 14.53 15.10 27.27
CA LEU A 464 14.68 15.64 25.92
C LEU A 464 14.11 14.68 24.89
N TYR A 465 14.36 13.37 25.03
CA TYR A 465 13.79 12.32 24.19
C TYR A 465 12.26 12.35 24.17
N VAL A 466 11.62 12.41 25.35
CA VAL A 466 10.15 12.51 25.45
C VAL A 466 9.64 13.81 24.83
N LYS A 467 10.27 14.95 25.12
CA LYS A 467 9.87 16.24 24.53
C LYS A 467 10.00 16.24 23.01
N THR A 468 11.06 15.66 22.47
CA THR A 468 11.23 15.56 21.02
C THR A 468 10.21 14.63 20.38
N ALA A 469 9.87 13.52 21.03
CA ALA A 469 8.83 12.63 20.55
C ALA A 469 7.47 13.34 20.51
N VAL A 470 7.09 14.05 21.59
CA VAL A 470 5.83 14.81 21.64
C VAL A 470 5.75 15.88 20.55
N ILE A 471 6.82 16.66 20.34
CA ILE A 471 6.83 17.70 19.30
C ILE A 471 6.78 17.08 17.90
N SER A 472 7.45 15.95 17.67
CA SER A 472 7.42 15.26 16.38
C SER A 472 6.04 14.66 16.09
N LEU A 473 5.41 14.04 17.10
CA LEU A 473 4.04 13.52 17.01
C LEU A 473 2.99 14.62 16.79
N ALA A 474 3.30 15.88 17.10
CA ALA A 474 2.39 16.99 16.83
C ALA A 474 2.08 17.18 15.33
N ALA A 475 2.89 16.64 14.42
CA ALA A 475 2.56 16.61 12.98
C ALA A 475 1.52 15.54 12.62
N VAL A 476 1.41 14.46 13.39
CA VAL A 476 0.54 13.31 13.07
C VAL A 476 -0.93 13.72 12.89
N PRO A 477 -1.54 14.52 13.79
CA PRO A 477 -2.92 14.94 13.62
C PRO A 477 -3.15 15.74 12.32
N PHE A 478 -2.19 16.58 11.91
CA PHE A 478 -2.26 17.29 10.62
C PHE A 478 -2.18 16.33 9.44
N VAL A 479 -1.22 15.40 9.45
CA VAL A 479 -1.06 14.42 8.35
C VAL A 479 -2.33 13.61 8.18
N ILE A 480 -2.93 13.12 9.28
CA ILE A 480 -4.17 12.35 9.24
C ILE A 480 -5.34 13.19 8.71
N ALA A 481 -5.53 14.42 9.22
CA ALA A 481 -6.66 15.26 8.84
C ALA A 481 -6.57 15.79 7.40
N LEU A 482 -5.37 16.12 6.92
CA LEU A 482 -5.12 16.54 5.55
C LEU A 482 -5.33 15.37 4.57
N LEU A 483 -4.93 14.16 4.97
CA LEU A 483 -5.00 12.95 4.14
C LEU A 483 -6.17 12.03 4.53
N ASN A 484 -7.30 12.60 4.99
CA ASN A 484 -8.49 11.86 5.41
C ASN A 484 -9.39 11.40 4.24
N ASN A 485 -9.11 11.80 3.00
CA ASN A 485 -9.95 11.37 1.88
C ASN A 485 -9.87 9.84 1.71
N ILE A 486 -11.02 9.19 1.52
CA ILE A 486 -11.14 7.75 1.31
C ILE A 486 -10.28 7.27 0.13
N THR A 487 -10.03 8.12 -0.87
CA THR A 487 -9.15 7.84 -2.01
C THR A 487 -7.76 7.37 -1.59
N TYR A 488 -7.21 7.91 -0.50
CA TYR A 488 -5.90 7.54 0.02
C TYR A 488 -5.92 6.17 0.73
N SER A 489 -6.99 5.87 1.47
CA SER A 489 -7.18 4.56 2.11
C SER A 489 -7.42 3.46 1.07
N LEU A 490 -8.15 3.80 0.01
CA LEU A 490 -8.40 2.96 -1.16
C LEU A 490 -7.20 2.85 -2.11
N VAL A 491 -6.14 3.63 -1.90
CA VAL A 491 -4.91 3.66 -2.73
C VAL A 491 -5.22 4.05 -4.20
N LEU A 492 -6.37 4.66 -4.46
CA LEU A 492 -6.73 5.27 -5.75
C LEU A 492 -5.84 6.49 -6.03
N ASP A 493 -5.43 7.17 -4.96
CA ASP A 493 -4.43 8.22 -4.99
C ASP A 493 -3.35 7.93 -3.94
N GLN A 494 -2.08 8.08 -4.33
CA GLN A 494 -0.92 7.75 -3.49
C GLN A 494 -0.17 9.00 -3.05
N PHE A 495 0.32 8.96 -1.81
CA PHE A 495 1.20 10.00 -1.29
C PHE A 495 2.60 9.86 -1.89
N ARG A 496 2.88 10.67 -2.93
CA ARG A 496 4.17 10.73 -3.62
C ARG A 496 5.10 11.75 -2.94
N GLY A 497 5.62 11.40 -1.77
CA GLY A 497 6.51 12.28 -1.00
C GLY A 497 7.36 11.58 0.06
N VAL A 498 7.20 10.26 0.23
CA VAL A 498 7.84 9.47 1.28
C VAL A 498 9.37 9.58 1.23
N SER A 499 9.97 9.51 0.03
CA SER A 499 11.42 9.63 -0.12
C SER A 499 11.96 10.99 0.33
N LEU A 500 11.23 12.08 0.05
CA LEU A 500 11.62 13.41 0.51
C LEU A 500 11.48 13.55 2.03
N LEU A 501 10.43 12.96 2.61
CA LEU A 501 10.20 12.93 4.06
C LEU A 501 11.35 12.21 4.80
N HIS A 502 11.93 11.18 4.19
CA HIS A 502 13.08 10.46 4.77
C HIS A 502 14.40 11.24 4.69
N LEU A 503 14.57 12.09 3.68
CA LEU A 503 15.83 12.80 3.43
C LEU A 503 15.85 14.21 4.01
N ALA A 504 14.76 14.97 3.88
CA ALA A 504 14.74 16.39 4.20
C ALA A 504 15.04 16.70 5.68
N PRO A 505 14.47 16.01 6.69
CA PRO A 505 14.82 16.27 8.09
C PRO A 505 16.30 16.01 8.39
N ILE A 506 16.88 14.97 7.80
CA ILE A 506 18.31 14.64 7.94
C ILE A 506 19.17 15.79 7.40
N LEU A 507 18.89 16.24 6.18
CA LEU A 507 19.61 17.35 5.55
C LEU A 507 19.44 18.67 6.31
N LEU A 508 18.23 19.01 6.73
CA LEU A 508 17.95 20.24 7.46
C LEU A 508 18.62 20.27 8.83
N VAL A 509 18.62 19.14 9.56
CA VAL A 509 19.36 19.00 10.82
C VAL A 509 20.87 19.08 10.57
N ALA A 510 21.38 18.46 9.51
CA ALA A 510 22.80 18.58 9.13
C ALA A 510 23.19 20.04 8.88
N VAL A 511 22.43 20.76 8.03
CA VAL A 511 22.62 22.19 7.75
C VAL A 511 22.62 23.00 9.04
N TYR A 512 21.69 22.71 9.96
CA TYR A 512 21.63 23.38 11.26
C TYR A 512 22.89 23.11 12.10
N VAL A 513 23.28 21.84 12.22
CA VAL A 513 24.45 21.41 13.01
C VAL A 513 25.75 21.99 12.48
N PHE A 514 25.91 22.10 11.16
CA PHE A 514 27.13 22.62 10.53
C PHE A 514 27.22 24.14 10.52
N LEU A 515 26.12 24.85 10.28
CA LEU A 515 26.14 26.29 10.01
C LEU A 515 25.66 27.17 11.18
N TYR A 516 24.84 26.63 12.09
CA TYR A 516 24.16 27.42 13.14
C TYR A 516 24.71 27.18 14.55
N GLN A 517 25.85 26.50 14.70
CA GLN A 517 26.50 26.30 16.00
C GLN A 517 27.43 27.44 16.44
N GLY A 518 28.01 28.18 15.50
CA GLY A 518 28.96 29.28 15.72
C GLY A 518 28.36 30.66 15.90
N SER A 519 29.21 31.69 15.91
CA SER A 519 28.86 33.11 16.06
C SER A 519 28.15 33.71 14.85
N SER A 520 28.41 33.19 13.65
CA SER A 520 27.78 33.64 12.41
C SER A 520 27.78 32.55 11.34
N VAL A 521 26.65 32.40 10.63
CA VAL A 521 26.47 31.45 9.53
C VAL A 521 27.52 31.65 8.43
N TRP A 522 27.84 32.90 8.08
CA TRP A 522 28.82 33.23 7.06
C TRP A 522 30.26 32.86 7.44
N GLN A 523 30.58 32.94 8.74
CA GLN A 523 31.90 32.57 9.24
C GLN A 523 32.06 31.04 9.22
N GLU A 524 31.07 30.30 9.70
CA GLU A 524 31.09 28.84 9.65
C GLU A 524 31.14 28.33 8.21
N LEU A 525 30.32 28.89 7.31
CA LEU A 525 30.38 28.53 5.89
C LEU A 525 31.77 28.77 5.29
N ARG A 526 32.40 29.90 5.60
CA ARG A 526 33.76 30.22 5.14
C ARG A 526 34.80 29.28 5.76
N ASN A 527 34.63 28.86 7.01
CA ASN A 527 35.51 27.91 7.67
C ASN A 527 35.41 26.53 6.99
N TRP A 528 34.18 26.04 6.75
CA TRP A 528 33.96 24.77 6.04
C TRP A 528 34.51 24.78 4.62
N MET A 529 34.31 25.87 3.86
CA MET A 529 34.88 25.99 2.51
C MET A 529 36.42 26.06 2.50
N ARG A 530 37.05 26.42 3.62
CA ARG A 530 38.52 26.51 3.76
C ARG A 530 39.13 25.29 4.42
N MET A 531 38.32 24.33 4.87
CA MET A 531 38.83 23.10 5.45
C MET A 531 39.49 22.24 4.36
N PRO A 532 40.73 21.76 4.57
CA PRO A 532 41.35 20.85 3.62
C PRO A 532 40.54 19.55 3.55
N ILE A 533 40.08 19.19 2.36
CA ILE A 533 39.41 17.91 2.10
C ILE A 533 40.49 16.83 2.10
N THR A 534 40.66 16.15 3.22
CA THR A 534 41.52 14.98 3.32
C THR A 534 40.87 13.76 2.64
N LEU A 535 41.68 12.78 2.21
CA LEU A 535 41.19 11.53 1.65
C LEU A 535 40.18 10.82 2.58
N VAL A 536 40.34 10.99 3.90
CA VAL A 536 39.44 10.47 4.93
C VAL A 536 38.01 11.03 4.78
N TRP A 537 37.86 12.31 4.46
CA TRP A 537 36.53 12.91 4.22
C TRP A 537 35.89 12.38 2.95
N VAL A 538 36.67 12.14 1.90
CA VAL A 538 36.17 11.55 0.64
C VAL A 538 35.71 10.11 0.86
N VAL A 539 36.50 9.31 1.56
CA VAL A 539 36.13 7.93 1.93
C VAL A 539 34.90 7.92 2.84
N ALA A 540 34.86 8.78 3.86
CA ALA A 540 33.71 8.89 4.77
C ALA A 540 32.43 9.32 4.04
N ALA A 541 32.52 10.29 3.11
CA ALA A 541 31.40 10.69 2.27
C ALA A 541 30.93 9.56 1.35
N GLY A 542 31.85 8.80 0.76
CA GLY A 542 31.54 7.61 -0.05
C GLY A 542 30.80 6.54 0.76
N VAL A 543 31.29 6.21 1.96
CA VAL A 543 30.62 5.27 2.87
C VAL A 543 29.24 5.76 3.27
N LEU A 544 29.10 7.04 3.65
CA LEU A 544 27.81 7.64 3.99
C LEU A 544 26.83 7.62 2.81
N ALA A 545 27.30 7.86 1.58
CA ALA A 545 26.47 7.79 0.38
C ALA A 545 25.96 6.36 0.12
N VAL A 546 26.82 5.34 0.29
CA VAL A 546 26.42 3.92 0.18
C VAL A 546 25.41 3.55 1.27
N VAL A 547 25.63 3.97 2.51
CA VAL A 547 24.71 3.72 3.63
C VAL A 547 23.37 4.43 3.40
N ALA A 548 23.37 5.68 2.94
CA ALA A 548 22.17 6.44 2.62
C ALA A 548 21.40 5.82 1.44
N TYR A 549 22.11 5.37 0.40
CA TYR A 549 21.51 4.66 -0.74
C TYR A 549 20.89 3.33 -0.31
N TYR A 550 21.61 2.53 0.48
CA TYR A 550 21.09 1.27 1.03
C TYR A 550 19.88 1.51 1.94
N TYR A 551 19.90 2.56 2.75
CA TYR A 551 18.76 2.96 3.56
C TYR A 551 17.55 3.32 2.69
N MET A 552 17.74 4.13 1.65
CA MET A 552 16.68 4.58 0.74
C MET A 552 16.12 3.45 -0.14
N SER A 553 16.95 2.47 -0.52
CA SER A 553 16.48 1.29 -1.25
C SER A 553 15.68 0.34 -0.36
N ARG A 554 15.97 0.31 0.96
CA ARG A 554 15.25 -0.48 1.97
C ARG A 554 14.03 0.21 2.59
N THR A 555 13.73 1.47 2.27
CA THR A 555 12.50 2.14 2.72
C THR A 555 11.31 1.84 1.81
N GLY A 556 11.51 1.12 0.70
CA GLY A 556 10.44 0.59 -0.16
C GLY A 556 10.11 -0.89 0.05
N ASN A 557 9.11 -1.39 -0.69
CA ASN A 557 8.55 -2.74 -0.59
C ASN A 557 9.42 -3.87 -1.20
N ALA A 558 10.65 -3.58 -1.65
CA ALA A 558 11.48 -4.50 -2.46
C ALA A 558 12.75 -5.01 -1.74
N GLY A 559 12.91 -4.77 -0.43
CA GLY A 559 14.09 -5.20 0.31
C GLY A 559 14.06 -6.70 0.67
N THR A 560 15.12 -7.43 0.34
CA THR A 560 15.32 -8.82 0.79
C THR A 560 15.54 -8.87 2.32
N LEU A 561 14.85 -9.77 3.01
CA LEU A 561 14.96 -9.96 4.46
C LEU A 561 16.34 -10.54 4.83
N LEU A 562 16.92 -10.08 5.95
CA LEU A 562 18.10 -10.74 6.50
C LEU A 562 17.72 -12.15 7.02
N PRO A 563 18.62 -13.15 6.96
CA PRO A 563 18.39 -14.45 7.58
C PRO A 563 18.00 -14.29 9.06
N GLY A 564 16.89 -14.91 9.48
CA GLY A 564 16.35 -14.80 10.85
C GLY A 564 15.52 -13.55 11.16
N GLU A 565 15.48 -12.55 10.27
CA GLU A 565 14.69 -11.32 10.48
C GLU A 565 13.18 -11.60 10.51
N ALA A 566 12.70 -12.54 9.68
CA ALA A 566 11.30 -12.96 9.67
C ALA A 566 10.87 -13.60 11.00
N GLN A 567 11.71 -14.49 11.54
CA GLN A 567 11.47 -15.16 12.83
C GLN A 567 11.50 -14.17 13.99
N PHE A 568 12.49 -13.27 14.03
CA PHE A 568 12.56 -12.21 15.04
C PHE A 568 11.34 -11.28 14.98
N ARG A 569 10.91 -10.91 13.78
CA ARG A 569 9.72 -10.08 13.59
C ARG A 569 8.43 -10.79 14.02
N SER A 570 8.29 -12.09 13.72
CA SER A 570 7.15 -12.90 14.15
C SER A 570 7.13 -13.08 15.67
N PHE A 571 8.29 -13.28 16.31
CA PHE A 571 8.42 -13.32 17.77
C PHE A 571 7.93 -12.01 18.43
N LEU A 572 8.34 -10.86 17.90
CA LEU A 572 7.87 -9.56 18.39
C LEU A 572 6.36 -9.40 18.21
N GLU A 573 5.83 -9.83 17.07
CA GLU A 573 4.39 -9.76 16.81
C GLU A 573 3.58 -10.66 17.76
N ASN A 574 4.01 -11.90 17.97
CA ASN A 574 3.36 -12.82 18.90
C ASN A 574 3.44 -12.32 20.36
N THR A 575 4.49 -11.58 20.70
CA THR A 575 4.67 -11.04 22.06
C THR A 575 3.82 -9.78 22.30
N PHE A 576 3.80 -8.86 21.35
CA PHE A 576 3.17 -7.53 21.53
C PHE A 576 1.82 -7.37 20.81
N GLY A 577 1.39 -8.39 20.05
CA GLY A 577 0.22 -8.34 19.18
C GLY A 577 0.37 -7.45 17.94
N VAL A 578 1.44 -6.67 17.83
CA VAL A 578 1.71 -5.75 16.72
C VAL A 578 3.21 -5.69 16.45
N ARG A 579 3.61 -5.79 15.18
CA ARG A 579 5.02 -5.67 14.76
C ARG A 579 5.59 -4.27 15.05
N PRO A 580 6.60 -4.12 15.92
CA PRO A 580 7.31 -2.85 16.11
C PRO A 580 8.21 -2.53 14.90
N ARG A 581 8.50 -1.25 14.64
CA ARG A 581 9.45 -0.86 13.60
C ARG A 581 10.89 -1.08 14.08
N ASN A 582 11.51 -2.19 13.66
CA ASN A 582 12.87 -2.59 14.04
C ASN A 582 13.92 -1.49 13.92
N LYS A 583 13.88 -0.69 12.84
CA LYS A 583 14.86 0.37 12.57
C LYS A 583 14.80 1.51 13.62
N GLU A 584 13.62 1.77 14.17
CA GLU A 584 13.39 2.86 15.14
C GLU A 584 13.98 2.49 16.51
N PHE A 585 13.59 1.32 17.05
CA PHE A 585 13.97 0.94 18.42
C PHE A 585 15.37 0.35 18.55
N LEU A 586 15.92 -0.29 17.49
CA LEU A 586 17.27 -0.88 17.55
C LEU A 586 18.38 0.14 17.29
N LEU A 587 18.12 1.18 16.49
CA LEU A 587 19.17 2.09 16.01
C LEU A 587 18.86 3.56 16.31
N ALA A 588 17.75 4.09 15.80
CA ALA A 588 17.54 5.53 15.79
C ALA A 588 17.26 6.14 17.17
N HIS A 589 16.33 5.57 17.95
CA HIS A 589 16.04 6.04 19.31
C HIS A 589 17.20 5.82 20.30
N PRO A 590 17.89 4.66 20.30
CA PRO A 590 19.10 4.48 21.10
C PRO A 590 20.20 5.49 20.75
N LEU A 591 20.43 5.75 19.46
CA LEU A 591 21.42 6.73 19.02
C LEU A 591 21.03 8.16 19.45
N PHE A 592 19.75 8.50 19.45
CA PHE A 592 19.26 9.77 19.97
C PHE A 592 19.60 9.92 21.46
N LEU A 593 19.26 8.93 22.28
CA LEU A 593 19.47 8.95 23.72
C LEU A 593 20.96 8.99 24.08
N ALA A 594 21.75 8.08 23.50
CA ALA A 594 23.20 8.03 23.71
C ALA A 594 23.91 9.28 23.17
N GLY A 595 23.49 9.76 21.99
CA GLY A 595 24.02 10.98 21.37
C GLY A 595 23.77 12.23 22.22
N VAL A 596 22.55 12.41 22.74
CA VAL A 596 22.24 13.52 23.66
C VAL A 596 23.03 13.40 24.96
N PHE A 597 23.11 12.20 25.55
CA PHE A 597 23.88 11.96 26.78
C PHE A 597 25.36 12.32 26.61
N ALA A 598 25.97 11.87 25.51
CA ALA A 598 27.36 12.17 25.17
C ALA A 598 27.55 13.66 24.83
N ALA A 599 26.59 14.31 24.17
CA ALA A 599 26.67 15.71 23.75
C ALA A 599 26.70 16.73 24.90
N PHE A 600 26.20 16.35 26.08
CA PHE A 600 26.36 17.15 27.30
C PHE A 600 27.83 17.27 27.75
N ARG A 601 28.70 16.29 27.43
CA ARG A 601 30.13 16.31 27.78
C ARG A 601 31.01 16.61 26.57
N TYR A 602 30.74 15.97 25.43
CA TYR A 602 31.56 16.05 24.23
C TYR A 602 30.87 16.85 23.13
N ARG A 603 31.49 17.94 22.67
CA ARG A 603 30.89 18.81 21.64
C ARG A 603 30.61 18.08 20.32
N TRP A 604 31.47 17.13 19.94
CA TRP A 604 31.35 16.36 18.70
C TRP A 604 30.16 15.39 18.69
N ALA A 605 29.67 14.94 19.85
CA ALA A 605 28.57 13.98 19.89
C ALA A 605 27.24 14.55 19.36
N ILE A 606 27.15 15.88 19.19
CA ILE A 606 25.99 16.54 18.59
C ILE A 606 25.77 16.18 17.11
N TYR A 607 26.83 15.75 16.39
CA TYR A 607 26.71 15.27 15.01
C TYR A 607 25.89 13.98 14.92
N ALA A 608 25.81 13.19 15.99
CA ALA A 608 24.95 12.00 16.06
C ALA A 608 23.46 12.35 15.84
N MET A 609 23.06 13.59 16.13
CA MET A 609 21.67 14.06 15.95
C MET A 609 21.24 14.10 14.48
N ILE A 610 22.19 14.20 13.54
CA ILE A 610 21.92 14.14 12.10
C ILE A 610 21.37 12.77 11.70
N VAL A 611 21.88 11.70 12.31
CA VAL A 611 21.39 10.34 12.06
C VAL A 611 20.22 10.02 12.99
N ALA A 612 20.24 10.51 14.23
CA ALA A 612 19.20 10.23 15.22
C ALA A 612 17.82 10.82 14.88
N VAL A 613 17.76 11.90 14.08
CA VAL A 613 16.48 12.45 13.57
C VAL A 613 15.68 11.42 12.77
N MET A 614 16.34 10.39 12.23
CA MET A 614 15.69 9.26 11.57
C MET A 614 14.58 8.63 12.43
N GLY A 615 14.78 8.52 13.74
CA GLY A 615 13.77 7.95 14.64
C GLY A 615 12.56 8.87 14.82
N GLN A 616 12.80 10.18 14.84
CA GLN A 616 11.74 11.18 14.97
C GLN A 616 10.91 11.31 13.69
N LEU A 617 11.56 11.28 12.52
CA LEU A 617 10.86 11.36 11.24
C LEU A 617 10.13 10.04 10.91
N SER A 618 10.68 8.88 11.26
CA SER A 618 10.06 7.58 10.96
C SER A 618 8.75 7.37 11.73
N MET A 619 8.68 7.92 12.94
CA MET A 619 7.45 7.96 13.74
C MET A 619 6.32 8.72 13.02
N VAL A 620 6.63 9.84 12.36
CA VAL A 620 5.64 10.61 11.57
C VAL A 620 5.33 9.92 10.24
N ASP A 621 6.35 9.36 9.60
CA ASP A 621 6.24 8.59 8.35
C ASP A 621 5.26 7.41 8.44
N THR A 622 5.16 6.78 9.61
CA THR A 622 4.21 5.70 9.87
C THR A 622 2.77 6.11 9.54
N PHE A 623 2.42 7.39 9.74
CA PHE A 623 1.09 7.92 9.43
C PHE A 623 0.94 8.45 8.01
N ALA A 624 2.05 8.63 7.27
CA ALA A 624 2.00 8.93 5.84
C ALA A 624 1.57 7.71 4.99
N HIS A 625 1.68 6.50 5.54
CA HIS A 625 1.17 5.26 4.95
C HIS A 625 -0.33 5.09 5.28
N ILE A 626 -1.16 5.90 4.63
CA ILE A 626 -2.58 6.09 4.98
C ILE A 626 -3.43 4.82 4.88
N HIS A 627 -2.99 3.82 4.11
CA HIS A 627 -3.66 2.52 4.03
C HIS A 627 -3.58 1.70 5.32
N THR A 628 -2.67 2.04 6.25
CA THR A 628 -2.57 1.41 7.56
C THR A 628 -3.55 2.07 8.53
N PRO A 629 -4.33 1.30 9.33
CA PRO A 629 -5.22 1.86 10.33
C PRO A 629 -4.50 2.83 11.27
N ALA A 630 -5.08 4.00 11.52
CA ALA A 630 -4.44 5.06 12.30
C ALA A 630 -4.10 4.61 13.74
N VAL A 631 -4.99 3.83 14.35
CA VAL A 631 -4.79 3.27 15.70
C VAL A 631 -3.62 2.29 15.73
N LEU A 632 -3.51 1.43 14.71
CA LEU A 632 -2.42 0.47 14.61
C LEU A 632 -1.07 1.17 14.44
N SER A 633 -1.02 2.21 13.60
CA SER A 633 0.14 3.08 13.42
C SER A 633 0.59 3.75 14.72
N LEU A 634 -0.35 4.20 15.55
CA LEU A 634 -0.05 4.79 16.85
C LEU A 634 0.54 3.78 17.83
N ILE A 635 -0.06 2.58 17.94
CA ILE A 635 0.47 1.50 18.78
C ILE A 635 1.90 1.15 18.37
N ARG A 636 2.17 1.03 17.06
CA ARG A 636 3.52 0.77 16.51
C ARG A 636 4.52 1.82 16.93
N GLY A 637 4.19 3.10 16.77
CA GLY A 637 5.06 4.21 17.14
C GLY A 637 5.36 4.24 18.64
N LEU A 638 4.34 4.03 19.49
CA LEU A 638 4.52 4.01 20.94
C LEU A 638 5.36 2.81 21.41
N LEU A 639 5.15 1.63 20.84
CA LEU A 639 6.00 0.45 21.11
C LEU A 639 7.44 0.70 20.65
N GLY A 640 7.64 1.31 19.47
CA GLY A 640 8.95 1.70 18.97
C GLY A 640 9.67 2.67 19.92
N LEU A 641 8.96 3.67 20.44
CA LEU A 641 9.50 4.60 21.44
C LEU A 641 9.84 3.90 22.77
N GLY A 642 8.95 3.05 23.27
CA GLY A 642 9.15 2.34 24.55
C GLY A 642 10.32 1.36 24.52
N LEU A 643 10.39 0.51 23.50
CA LEU A 643 11.51 -0.41 23.30
C LEU A 643 12.81 0.36 23.00
N GLY A 644 12.71 1.45 22.22
CA GLY A 644 13.84 2.31 21.89
C GLY A 644 14.43 3.02 23.11
N LEU A 645 13.58 3.38 24.08
CA LEU A 645 14.02 3.89 25.37
C LEU A 645 14.81 2.84 26.14
N LEU A 646 14.31 1.60 26.24
CA LEU A 646 14.99 0.52 26.95
C LEU A 646 16.37 0.22 26.35
N VAL A 647 16.43 0.04 25.03
CA VAL A 647 17.70 -0.20 24.31
C VAL A 647 18.63 1.03 24.42
N GLY A 648 18.07 2.25 24.38
CA GLY A 648 18.83 3.48 24.56
C GLY A 648 19.44 3.64 25.95
N LEU A 649 18.74 3.21 27.01
CA LEU A 649 19.30 3.18 28.35
C LEU A 649 20.47 2.20 28.46
N ILE A 650 20.38 1.04 27.82
CA ILE A 650 21.50 0.08 27.72
C ILE A 650 22.67 0.71 26.95
N ALA A 651 22.41 1.39 25.84
CA ALA A 651 23.44 2.09 25.07
C ALA A 651 24.13 3.19 25.89
N ILE A 652 23.39 3.95 26.70
CA ILE A 652 23.97 4.93 27.64
C ILE A 652 24.82 4.23 28.71
N LEU A 653 24.37 3.10 29.26
CA LEU A 653 25.15 2.34 30.23
C LEU A 653 26.48 1.87 29.65
N ILE A 654 26.45 1.29 28.45
CA ILE A 654 27.65 0.86 27.71
C ILE A 654 28.57 2.06 27.48
N TRP A 655 28.02 3.18 26.98
CA TRP A 655 28.79 4.40 26.77
C TRP A 655 29.44 4.91 28.07
N HIS A 656 28.72 4.90 29.18
CA HIS A 656 29.23 5.35 30.48
C HIS A 656 30.32 4.41 31.03
N ILE A 657 30.23 3.11 30.80
CA ILE A 657 31.29 2.14 31.11
C ILE A 657 32.53 2.43 30.27
N ILE A 658 32.36 2.64 28.96
CA ILE A 658 33.44 3.01 28.04
C ILE A 658 34.08 4.33 28.48
N GLU A 659 33.29 5.35 28.83
CA GLU A 659 33.76 6.66 29.31
C GLU A 659 34.61 6.49 30.58
N ARG A 660 34.15 5.69 31.55
CA ARG A 660 34.91 5.41 32.79
C ARG A 660 36.18 4.60 32.55
N CYS A 661 36.13 3.60 31.67
CA CYS A 661 37.30 2.83 31.29
C CYS A 661 38.30 3.73 30.55
N TRP A 662 37.84 4.55 29.61
CA TRP A 662 38.70 5.48 28.91
C TRP A 662 39.34 6.48 29.88
N ASP A 663 38.57 7.14 30.75
CA ASP A 663 39.10 8.10 31.73
C ASP A 663 40.11 7.44 32.70
N LYS A 664 39.93 6.15 33.04
CA LYS A 664 40.81 5.41 33.95
C LYS A 664 42.09 4.88 33.27
N TRP A 665 42.01 4.50 32.00
CA TRP A 665 43.09 3.80 31.27
C TRP A 665 43.85 4.69 30.28
N SER A 666 43.22 5.74 29.74
CA SER A 666 43.85 6.76 28.87
C SER A 666 45.13 7.36 29.50
N PRO A 667 45.14 7.79 30.78
CA PRO A 667 46.35 8.34 31.41
C PRO A 667 47.48 7.32 31.59
N ARG A 668 47.20 6.01 31.45
CA ARG A 668 48.17 4.92 31.56
C ARG A 668 48.66 4.42 30.21
N LEU A 669 47.85 4.56 29.16
CA LEU A 669 48.16 4.13 27.78
C LEU A 669 48.79 5.24 26.92
N LEU A 670 48.54 6.51 27.26
CA LEU A 670 49.06 7.69 26.55
C LEU A 670 50.25 8.35 27.26
N LYS A 671 50.79 7.71 28.30
CA LYS A 671 52.14 8.07 28.77
C LYS A 671 53.14 7.40 27.81
N PRO A 672 54.10 8.17 27.24
CA PRO A 672 55.10 7.65 26.32
C PRO A 672 55.99 6.59 26.97
#